data_AF-A0A212DIZ7-F1
#
_entry.id   AF-A0A212DIZ7-F1
#
_cell.length_a   1.000
_cell.length_b   1.000
_cell.length_c   1.000
_cell.angle_alpha   90.00
_cell.angle_beta   90.00
_cell.angle_gamma   90.00
#
_symmetry.space_group_name_H-M   'P 1'
#
loop_
_entity.id
_entity.type
_entity.pdbx_description
1 polymer ?
#
loop_
_entity_poly.entity_id
_entity_poly.type
_entity_poly.pdbx_seq_one_letter_code
_entity_poly.pdbx_strand_id
1 'polypeptide(L)'
;MSSVYCIVIYCLNVFWSIFHLVFSIMWYSKVSLCVSFQIFCRGAERNLDLSWTELKKEVTLAVESELQGSVTEYEFSQEEFRSLQQEFWCKFYACCLQYQEALSHPLALHLNPHTNMVCLLKKGYLSFLVPSSLVDHLYLLPDENLLTEDETTISDDVDVARDVMCLIKCLRLIGESVTMDMSVMMEMSCYNLQSPEKAAEQILEDLITIDVDNVMEDICSKLQEIRNPIHAIGLLIREMDYETEVEMEKGFNPAQPLNIRMNLSQLYGSSTAGHVVCRSVCKIASTRFLICRDLLILQQLLMRLGDAVILGAGQLFQAQQDLLHRTAPLLLSYYLIKWGSQCLATDVPVDTLESNLQHLSVLELTDSGALTANKFVSHFIELRCPVCIFRLYQSSKESPKPMIRWPSNPGCLFLECLMGNCQYVQLQDYIQLLHPWCQVNVGSCRFMLGRCYLVTGEGQKALECFCQAASEVGKEEFLDRLVRSEDGETVAAPRLQYYDKVLRLLDVVGLPELVIQLATSAITEAGDDWKSQATLRTCIFKHHLDLGHNSQAYEALTQIPDSSRQLDCLRQLVVVLCERSQLQDLVEFPYVNLHNEVVGIIESRARAVDLMTHNYYELLYAFHIYRHNYRKAGTVMFEYGMRLGREVRTIRGLEKQGNCYLAAINCLRLIRPEYAWIVQPASGAVYDRPGASPKRNHDGECTAAPPNRQIEILELEGLEKECSLARTRLTLAQHDPAAVAVAGSSSAEEMVTLLVQAGLFDTAISLCQTFKLPLTPVFEGLAFKCIKLQFGGEAAQAEAWAWLAANQLSSVITTKESSATDEAWRLLSTYLERYKVQNNLYHHCVINKLLSHGVPLPNWLINSYKKVDAAELLRLYLNYDLLEEAVELVSEYVDAVLGKGHQYFGIEFPLSATAPMVWLPYSAIDQLLQALGENTANSHNIALSQKILDKLEDYQQKVDKATRDLLYRRNL
;
A
#
# COMPACT_ATOMS: atom_id res chain seq x y z
N MET A 1 -32.38 27.31 34.53
CA MET A 1 -31.76 26.48 33.48
C MET A 1 -32.15 24.99 33.54
N SER A 2 -32.52 24.40 34.70
CA SER A 2 -33.04 23.01 34.73
C SER A 2 -34.50 22.87 34.28
N SER A 3 -35.34 23.91 34.45
CA SER A 3 -36.72 23.92 33.94
C SER A 3 -36.78 23.90 32.41
N VAL A 4 -35.87 24.61 31.74
CA VAL A 4 -35.78 24.67 30.27
C VAL A 4 -35.39 23.31 29.67
N TYR A 5 -34.53 22.53 30.35
CA TYR A 5 -34.17 21.17 29.92
C TYR A 5 -35.31 20.16 30.11
N CYS A 6 -35.99 20.16 31.27
CA CYS A 6 -37.16 19.29 31.47
C CYS A 6 -38.30 19.59 30.49
N ILE A 7 -38.47 20.86 30.12
CA ILE A 7 -39.58 21.30 29.25
C ILE A 7 -39.31 20.96 27.78
N VAL A 8 -38.07 21.07 27.30
CA VAL A 8 -37.69 20.64 25.94
C VAL A 8 -37.86 19.13 25.77
N ILE A 9 -37.51 18.34 26.80
CA ILE A 9 -37.72 16.88 26.82
C ILE A 9 -39.22 16.52 26.77
N TYR A 10 -40.07 17.26 27.49
CA TYR A 10 -41.53 17.02 27.45
C TYR A 10 -42.21 17.49 26.14
N CYS A 11 -41.76 18.59 25.52
CA CYS A 11 -42.22 18.99 24.17
C CYS A 11 -41.87 17.92 23.13
N LEU A 12 -40.65 17.39 23.22
CA LEU A 12 -40.19 16.27 22.41
C LEU A 12 -41.07 15.04 22.65
N ASN A 13 -41.45 14.73 23.90
CA ASN A 13 -42.28 13.57 24.21
C ASN A 13 -43.66 13.60 23.54
N VAL A 14 -44.38 14.74 23.51
CA VAL A 14 -45.71 14.79 22.84
C VAL A 14 -45.58 14.61 21.33
N PHE A 15 -44.60 15.29 20.72
CA PHE A 15 -44.28 15.13 19.30
C PHE A 15 -43.92 13.68 18.98
N TRP A 16 -42.93 13.12 19.69
CA TRP A 16 -42.45 11.76 19.48
C TRP A 16 -43.54 10.73 19.81
N SER A 17 -44.43 10.99 20.77
CA SER A 17 -45.53 10.07 21.10
C SER A 17 -46.56 10.00 19.99
N ILE A 18 -47.05 11.14 19.47
CA ILE A 18 -48.02 11.13 18.37
C ILE A 18 -47.34 10.67 17.07
N PHE A 19 -46.09 11.08 16.85
CA PHE A 19 -45.28 10.61 15.72
C PHE A 19 -45.06 9.10 15.76
N HIS A 20 -44.63 8.54 16.90
CA HIS A 20 -44.53 7.10 17.06
C HIS A 20 -45.89 6.41 17.00
N LEU A 21 -46.99 7.02 17.43
CA LEU A 21 -48.33 6.43 17.33
C LEU A 21 -48.80 6.35 15.86
N VAL A 22 -48.63 7.44 15.10
CA VAL A 22 -49.01 7.54 13.68
C VAL A 22 -48.11 6.66 12.80
N PHE A 23 -46.81 6.67 13.07
CA PHE A 23 -45.82 5.90 12.31
C PHE A 23 -45.52 4.53 12.94
N SER A 24 -46.16 4.19 14.06
CA SER A 24 -46.20 2.82 14.56
C SER A 24 -46.93 2.01 13.52
N ILE A 25 -46.19 1.06 12.98
CA ILE A 25 -46.62 0.21 11.87
C ILE A 25 -47.93 -0.49 12.23
N MET A 26 -48.29 -0.61 13.51
CA MET A 26 -49.48 -1.28 14.01
C MET A 26 -50.80 -0.85 13.38
N TRP A 27 -50.98 0.42 13.02
CA TRP A 27 -52.32 0.94 12.71
C TRP A 27 -52.53 1.33 11.25
N TYR A 28 -51.49 1.82 10.56
CA TYR A 28 -51.66 2.46 9.25
C TYR A 28 -50.83 1.80 8.13
N SER A 29 -51.45 1.67 6.96
CA SER A 29 -50.75 1.30 5.71
C SER A 29 -49.95 2.49 5.17
N LYS A 30 -48.85 2.23 4.45
CA LYS A 30 -48.06 3.27 3.76
C LYS A 30 -48.95 4.12 2.85
N VAL A 31 -49.81 3.45 2.07
CA VAL A 31 -50.78 4.08 1.16
C VAL A 31 -51.79 4.93 1.95
N SER A 32 -52.23 4.44 3.10
CA SER A 32 -53.16 5.19 3.97
C SER A 32 -52.52 6.49 4.47
N LEU A 33 -51.25 6.44 4.87
CA LEU A 33 -50.52 7.63 5.33
C LEU A 33 -50.21 8.60 4.20
N CYS A 34 -49.81 8.12 3.01
CA CYS A 34 -49.59 8.98 1.85
C CYS A 34 -50.86 9.74 1.45
N VAL A 35 -52.01 9.06 1.43
CA VAL A 35 -53.29 9.71 1.08
C VAL A 35 -53.76 10.64 2.21
N SER A 36 -53.59 10.26 3.47
CA SER A 36 -53.91 11.14 4.62
C SER A 36 -53.04 12.39 4.62
N PHE A 37 -51.77 12.27 4.23
CA PHE A 37 -50.85 13.38 4.01
C PHE A 37 -51.29 14.28 2.85
N GLN A 38 -51.73 13.73 1.72
CA GLN A 38 -52.28 14.52 0.61
C GLN A 38 -53.54 15.30 1.02
N ILE A 39 -54.42 14.69 1.83
CA ILE A 39 -55.62 15.33 2.37
C ILE A 39 -55.21 16.49 3.30
N PHE A 40 -54.21 16.28 4.16
CA PHE A 40 -53.68 17.30 5.06
C PHE A 40 -53.07 18.49 4.30
N CYS A 41 -52.26 18.23 3.27
CA CYS A 41 -51.63 19.26 2.44
C CYS A 41 -52.54 19.87 1.35
N ARG A 42 -53.85 19.59 1.38
CA ARG A 42 -54.86 20.12 0.43
C ARG A 42 -54.53 19.87 -1.05
N GLY A 43 -54.20 18.63 -1.40
CA GLY A 43 -54.34 18.14 -2.78
C GLY A 43 -53.28 18.57 -3.80
N ALA A 44 -52.06 18.92 -3.40
CA ALA A 44 -50.96 19.00 -4.36
C ALA A 44 -50.55 17.59 -4.79
N GLU A 45 -50.62 17.28 -6.08
CA GLU A 45 -50.14 16.02 -6.69
C GLU A 45 -48.61 15.89 -6.48
N ARG A 46 -48.19 15.38 -5.32
CA ARG A 46 -46.82 14.94 -5.08
C ARG A 46 -46.76 13.41 -5.14
N ASN A 47 -45.65 12.92 -5.69
CA ASN A 47 -45.36 11.51 -5.98
C ASN A 47 -45.79 10.58 -4.83
N LEU A 48 -46.59 9.56 -5.16
CA LEU A 48 -47.05 8.53 -4.23
C LEU A 48 -45.94 7.52 -3.84
N ASP A 49 -44.83 7.54 -4.57
CA ASP A 49 -43.71 6.60 -4.45
C ASP A 49 -42.60 7.12 -3.52
N LEU A 50 -42.95 7.72 -2.39
CA LEU A 50 -41.97 8.10 -1.36
C LEU A 50 -41.52 6.87 -0.57
N SER A 51 -40.25 6.79 -0.19
CA SER A 51 -39.80 5.82 0.83
C SER A 51 -40.42 6.12 2.21
N TRP A 52 -40.39 5.17 3.15
CA TRP A 52 -40.92 5.41 4.50
C TRP A 52 -40.18 6.52 5.26
N THR A 53 -38.88 6.68 5.00
CA THR A 53 -38.04 7.71 5.61
C THR A 53 -38.33 9.08 5.03
N GLU A 54 -38.51 9.18 3.71
CA GLU A 54 -38.95 10.40 3.05
C GLU A 54 -40.38 10.79 3.45
N LEU A 55 -41.29 9.83 3.54
CA LEU A 55 -42.66 10.08 4.01
C LEU A 55 -42.67 10.66 5.44
N LYS A 56 -41.86 10.09 6.35
CA LYS A 56 -41.69 10.64 7.70
C LYS A 56 -41.20 12.09 7.67
N LYS A 57 -40.17 12.37 6.87
CA LYS A 57 -39.59 13.72 6.73
C LYS A 57 -40.57 14.72 6.12
N GLU A 58 -41.27 14.37 5.05
CA GLU A 58 -42.24 15.23 4.38
C GLU A 58 -43.44 15.53 5.30
N VAL A 59 -43.93 14.54 6.05
CA VAL A 59 -44.99 14.76 7.04
C VAL A 59 -44.51 15.69 8.15
N THR A 60 -43.32 15.48 8.71
CA THR A 60 -42.78 16.38 9.74
C THR A 60 -42.60 17.79 9.22
N LEU A 61 -42.06 17.96 8.00
CA LEU A 61 -41.87 19.26 7.38
C LEU A 61 -43.20 19.96 7.09
N ALA A 62 -44.23 19.23 6.66
CA ALA A 62 -45.54 19.82 6.40
C ALA A 62 -46.20 20.31 7.70
N VAL A 63 -46.18 19.50 8.75
CA VAL A 63 -46.73 19.89 10.06
C VAL A 63 -45.94 21.07 10.64
N GLU A 64 -44.60 21.06 10.50
CA GLU A 64 -43.75 22.18 10.90
C GLU A 64 -44.03 23.45 10.08
N SER A 65 -44.31 23.33 8.77
CA SER A 65 -44.62 24.48 7.91
C SER A 65 -45.97 25.13 8.25
N GLU A 66 -46.99 24.33 8.56
CA GLU A 66 -48.29 24.81 9.04
C GLU A 66 -48.14 25.46 10.42
N LEU A 67 -47.30 24.87 11.29
CA LEU A 67 -46.99 25.43 12.59
C LEU A 67 -46.27 26.78 12.45
N GLN A 68 -45.24 26.88 11.62
CA GLN A 68 -44.53 28.14 11.34
C GLN A 68 -45.44 29.20 10.72
N GLY A 69 -46.38 28.81 9.85
CA GLY A 69 -47.36 29.71 9.25
C GLY A 69 -48.39 30.28 10.25
N SER A 70 -48.59 29.61 11.39
CA SER A 70 -49.51 30.03 12.45
C SER A 70 -48.88 30.95 13.50
N VAL A 71 -47.55 31.07 13.53
CA VAL A 71 -46.82 31.93 14.48
C VAL A 71 -46.81 33.37 13.95
N THR A 72 -47.69 34.22 14.48
CA THR A 72 -47.79 35.64 14.08
C THR A 72 -46.95 36.61 14.94
N GLU A 73 -46.42 36.16 16.09
CA GLU A 73 -45.70 36.99 17.06
C GLU A 73 -44.20 36.64 17.13
N TYR A 74 -43.35 37.66 17.33
CA TYR A 74 -41.88 37.53 17.38
C TYR A 74 -41.37 36.90 18.69
N GLU A 75 -42.17 36.94 19.78
CA GLU A 75 -41.91 36.23 21.04
C GLU A 75 -43.05 35.24 21.26
N PHE A 76 -42.71 33.96 21.41
CA PHE A 76 -43.69 32.87 21.49
C PHE A 76 -43.58 32.17 22.84
N SER A 77 -44.68 32.02 23.57
CA SER A 77 -44.65 31.27 24.82
C SER A 77 -44.46 29.77 24.54
N GLN A 78 -43.69 29.09 25.39
CA GLN A 78 -43.39 27.66 25.22
C GLN A 78 -44.64 26.78 25.40
N GLU A 79 -45.63 27.25 26.15
CA GLU A 79 -46.90 26.54 26.37
C GLU A 79 -47.84 26.66 25.18
N GLU A 80 -47.91 27.83 24.52
CA GLU A 80 -48.65 28.00 23.27
C GLU A 80 -48.01 27.18 22.15
N PHE A 81 -46.68 27.09 22.09
CA PHE A 81 -45.98 26.25 21.10
C PHE A 81 -46.36 24.79 21.23
N ARG A 82 -46.40 24.28 22.47
CA ARG A 82 -46.84 22.92 22.78
C ARG A 82 -48.29 22.68 22.36
N SER A 83 -49.18 23.59 22.73
CA SER A 83 -50.60 23.49 22.43
C SER A 83 -50.83 23.43 20.91
N LEU A 84 -50.17 24.31 20.16
CA LEU A 84 -50.24 24.32 18.69
C LEU A 84 -49.63 23.07 18.06
N GLN A 85 -48.47 22.63 18.54
CA GLN A 85 -47.84 21.40 18.05
C GLN A 85 -48.76 20.20 18.29
N GLN A 86 -49.33 20.06 19.48
CA GLN A 86 -50.31 19.02 19.78
C GLN A 86 -51.55 19.16 18.90
N GLU A 87 -52.08 20.37 18.69
CA GLU A 87 -53.26 20.60 17.87
C GLU A 87 -53.03 20.15 16.41
N PHE A 88 -51.92 20.52 15.78
CA PHE A 88 -51.62 20.14 14.40
C PHE A 88 -51.33 18.65 14.25
N TRP A 89 -50.60 18.05 15.18
CA TRP A 89 -50.37 16.60 15.17
C TRP A 89 -51.66 15.82 15.43
N CYS A 90 -52.55 16.30 16.30
CA CYS A 90 -53.88 15.72 16.52
C CYS A 90 -54.77 15.87 15.28
N LYS A 91 -54.73 17.00 14.56
CA LYS A 91 -55.44 17.18 13.30
C LYS A 91 -54.97 16.17 12.24
N PHE A 92 -53.65 15.99 12.11
CA PHE A 92 -53.09 15.00 11.19
C PHE A 92 -53.48 13.56 11.59
N TYR A 93 -53.37 13.22 12.88
CA TYR A 93 -53.78 11.92 13.40
C TYR A 93 -55.28 11.66 13.17
N ALA A 94 -56.15 12.64 13.42
CA ALA A 94 -57.58 12.53 13.17
C ALA A 94 -57.88 12.28 11.67
N CYS A 95 -57.15 12.93 10.75
CA CYS A 95 -57.25 12.65 9.32
C CYS A 95 -56.86 11.21 8.99
N CYS A 96 -55.77 10.71 9.59
CA CYS A 96 -55.34 9.33 9.42
C CYS A 96 -56.39 8.33 9.93
N LEU A 97 -56.97 8.60 11.11
CA LEU A 97 -58.00 7.76 11.73
C LEU A 97 -59.28 7.72 10.88
N GLN A 98 -59.80 8.88 10.46
CA GLN A 98 -60.99 8.97 9.62
C GLN A 98 -60.83 8.21 8.31
N TYR A 99 -59.66 8.31 7.68
CA TYR A 99 -59.39 7.56 6.47
C TYR A 99 -59.27 6.06 6.74
N GLN A 100 -58.60 5.66 7.83
CA GLN A 100 -58.48 4.27 8.25
C GLN A 100 -59.83 3.62 8.57
N GLU A 101 -60.75 4.36 9.20
CA GLU A 101 -62.13 3.92 9.45
C GLU A 101 -62.87 3.64 8.13
N ALA A 102 -62.73 4.53 7.13
CA ALA A 102 -63.30 4.31 5.80
C ALA A 102 -62.72 3.05 5.12
N LEU A 103 -61.41 2.78 5.31
CA LEU A 103 -60.74 1.57 4.81
C LEU A 103 -61.12 0.31 5.59
N SER A 104 -61.55 0.44 6.86
CA SER A 104 -61.87 -0.69 7.75
C SER A 104 -63.16 -1.42 7.41
N HIS A 105 -63.98 -0.86 6.51
CA HIS A 105 -65.28 -1.42 6.14
C HIS A 105 -65.14 -2.86 5.59
N PRO A 106 -65.76 -3.86 6.25
CA PRO A 106 -65.67 -5.25 5.83
C PRO A 106 -66.44 -5.47 4.52
N LEU A 107 -65.82 -6.18 3.59
CA LEU A 107 -66.38 -6.49 2.28
C LEU A 107 -66.80 -7.96 2.17
N ALA A 108 -65.94 -8.87 2.60
CA ALA A 108 -66.19 -10.31 2.50
C ALA A 108 -65.36 -11.11 3.52
N LEU A 109 -65.81 -12.32 3.85
CA LEU A 109 -65.08 -13.28 4.65
C LEU A 109 -64.75 -14.49 3.78
N HIS A 110 -63.47 -14.83 3.68
CA HIS A 110 -62.96 -15.89 2.82
C HIS A 110 -62.20 -16.92 3.64
N LEU A 111 -62.61 -18.19 3.56
CA LEU A 111 -61.90 -19.32 4.13
C LEU A 111 -61.02 -19.93 3.04
N ASN A 112 -59.70 -19.90 3.23
CA ASN A 112 -58.80 -20.55 2.29
C ASN A 112 -58.67 -22.05 2.64
N PRO A 113 -59.15 -22.98 1.77
CA PRO A 113 -59.14 -24.41 2.06
C PRO A 113 -57.72 -25.02 2.12
N HIS A 114 -56.71 -24.33 1.58
CA HIS A 114 -55.33 -24.82 1.58
C HIS A 114 -54.57 -24.48 2.87
N THR A 115 -54.91 -23.37 3.52
CA THR A 115 -54.23 -22.90 4.75
C THR A 115 -55.12 -22.99 5.98
N ASN A 116 -56.42 -23.27 5.83
CA ASN A 116 -57.45 -23.17 6.88
C ASN A 116 -57.49 -21.79 7.58
N MET A 117 -56.88 -20.77 6.98
CA MET A 117 -56.91 -19.42 7.52
C MET A 117 -58.20 -18.73 7.09
N VAL A 118 -58.87 -18.08 8.05
CA VAL A 118 -59.99 -17.20 7.79
C VAL A 118 -59.47 -15.79 7.53
N CYS A 119 -59.72 -15.27 6.34
CA CYS A 119 -59.37 -13.93 5.93
C CYS A 119 -60.64 -13.05 5.85
N LEU A 120 -60.61 -11.91 6.54
CA LEU A 120 -61.59 -10.85 6.42
C LEU A 120 -61.05 -9.80 5.44
N LEU A 121 -61.69 -9.70 4.28
CA LEU A 121 -61.42 -8.70 3.26
C LEU A 121 -62.07 -7.38 3.67
N LYS A 122 -61.27 -6.32 3.83
CA LYS A 122 -61.76 -4.94 4.02
C LYS A 122 -61.36 -4.08 2.81
N LYS A 123 -61.93 -2.88 2.70
CA LYS A 123 -61.67 -1.97 1.56
C LYS A 123 -60.18 -1.64 1.36
N GLY A 124 -59.42 -1.47 2.44
CA GLY A 124 -58.00 -1.06 2.35
C GLY A 124 -56.97 -2.10 2.79
N TYR A 125 -57.37 -3.16 3.48
CA TYR A 125 -56.43 -4.13 4.06
C TYR A 125 -57.08 -5.49 4.33
N LEU A 126 -56.23 -6.50 4.56
CA LEU A 126 -56.63 -7.87 4.90
C LEU A 126 -56.49 -8.07 6.41
N SER A 127 -57.45 -8.73 7.05
CA SER A 127 -57.36 -9.15 8.44
C SER A 127 -57.46 -10.67 8.54
N PHE A 128 -56.66 -11.31 9.38
CA PHE A 128 -56.68 -12.76 9.59
C PHE A 128 -57.14 -13.08 11.01
N LEU A 129 -57.96 -14.11 11.16
CA LEU A 129 -58.34 -14.61 12.48
C LEU A 129 -57.23 -15.53 13.00
N VAL A 130 -56.74 -15.25 14.20
CA VAL A 130 -55.67 -16.00 14.86
C VAL A 130 -56.16 -16.36 16.26
N PRO A 131 -56.00 -17.63 16.71
CA PRO A 131 -56.35 -18.01 18.07
C PRO A 131 -55.44 -17.30 19.08
N SER A 132 -56.03 -16.83 20.18
CA SER A 132 -55.30 -16.21 21.30
C SER A 132 -54.69 -17.28 22.21
N SER A 133 -53.57 -16.98 22.85
CA SER A 133 -53.07 -17.81 23.95
C SER A 133 -53.98 -17.67 25.18
N LEU A 134 -54.02 -18.68 26.05
CA LEU A 134 -54.87 -18.68 27.24
C LEU A 134 -54.64 -17.44 28.12
N VAL A 135 -53.38 -17.11 28.41
CA VAL A 135 -53.00 -15.96 29.24
C VAL A 135 -53.44 -14.63 28.59
N ASP A 136 -53.24 -14.49 27.27
CA ASP A 136 -53.68 -13.29 26.55
C ASP A 136 -55.21 -13.19 26.51
N HIS A 137 -55.90 -14.31 26.37
CA HIS A 137 -57.37 -14.38 26.34
C HIS A 137 -57.97 -13.94 27.67
N LEU A 138 -57.50 -14.52 28.78
CA LEU A 138 -57.97 -14.19 30.12
C LEU A 138 -57.71 -12.71 30.48
N TYR A 139 -56.59 -12.15 30.05
CA TYR A 139 -56.29 -10.73 30.31
C TYR A 139 -57.12 -9.77 29.44
N LEU A 140 -57.59 -10.16 28.25
CA LEU A 140 -58.35 -9.29 27.32
C LEU A 140 -59.88 -9.42 27.41
N LEU A 141 -60.43 -10.48 28.01
CA LEU A 141 -61.88 -10.78 28.11
C LEU A 141 -62.69 -9.79 28.98
N PRO A 142 -63.78 -9.13 28.57
CA PRO A 142 -64.56 -8.28 29.49
C PRO A 142 -64.95 -8.98 30.81
N ASP A 143 -64.98 -8.26 31.94
CA ASP A 143 -65.21 -8.84 33.28
C ASP A 143 -66.49 -9.69 33.39
N GLU A 144 -67.52 -9.34 32.61
CA GLU A 144 -68.78 -10.09 32.53
C GLU A 144 -68.61 -11.53 32.00
N ASN A 145 -67.63 -11.76 31.13
CA ASN A 145 -67.41 -13.06 30.47
C ASN A 145 -66.38 -13.93 31.22
N LEU A 146 -65.57 -13.34 32.10
CA LEU A 146 -64.52 -14.04 32.84
C LEU A 146 -65.09 -15.10 33.81
N LEU A 147 -66.31 -14.90 34.30
CA LEU A 147 -66.99 -15.84 35.21
C LEU A 147 -67.57 -17.08 34.49
N THR A 148 -67.56 -17.09 33.16
CA THR A 148 -68.21 -18.14 32.33
C THR A 148 -67.24 -19.15 31.72
N GLU A 149 -65.93 -18.94 31.88
CA GLU A 149 -64.89 -19.84 31.36
C GLU A 149 -64.77 -21.12 32.20
N ASP A 150 -64.59 -22.27 31.54
CA ASP A 150 -64.45 -23.57 32.20
C ASP A 150 -63.12 -23.64 32.99
N GLU A 151 -63.20 -23.74 34.32
CA GLU A 151 -62.03 -23.82 35.25
C GLU A 151 -61.03 -24.94 34.87
N THR A 152 -61.49 -25.97 34.15
CA THR A 152 -60.68 -27.10 33.65
C THR A 152 -59.69 -26.75 32.53
N THR A 153 -59.85 -25.60 31.86
CA THR A 153 -58.96 -25.18 30.76
C THR A 153 -57.68 -24.52 31.26
N ILE A 154 -57.64 -24.10 32.53
CA ILE A 154 -56.56 -23.34 33.15
C ILE A 154 -55.60 -24.27 33.90
N SER A 155 -56.13 -25.22 34.66
CA SER A 155 -55.37 -26.21 35.42
C SER A 155 -56.23 -27.42 35.73
N ASP A 156 -55.62 -28.60 35.87
CA ASP A 156 -56.30 -29.80 36.37
C ASP A 156 -56.76 -29.63 37.83
N ASP A 157 -56.17 -28.68 38.57
CA ASP A 157 -56.55 -28.31 39.93
C ASP A 157 -57.47 -27.06 39.93
N VAL A 158 -58.71 -27.27 40.38
CA VAL A 158 -59.77 -26.26 40.45
C VAL A 158 -59.39 -25.10 41.38
N ASP A 159 -58.68 -25.38 42.47
CA ASP A 159 -58.29 -24.33 43.43
C ASP A 159 -57.21 -23.42 42.81
N VAL A 160 -56.27 -23.98 42.05
CA VAL A 160 -55.25 -23.21 41.33
C VAL A 160 -55.86 -22.40 40.19
N ALA A 161 -56.83 -22.97 39.46
CA ALA A 161 -57.56 -22.24 38.42
C ALA A 161 -58.27 -21.00 38.99
N ARG A 162 -58.90 -21.12 40.16
CA ARG A 162 -59.53 -19.98 40.85
C ARG A 162 -58.52 -18.93 41.31
N ASP A 163 -57.41 -19.36 41.90
CA ASP A 163 -56.34 -18.44 42.33
C ASP A 163 -55.77 -17.65 41.14
N VAL A 164 -55.57 -18.29 39.98
CA VAL A 164 -55.12 -17.62 38.73
C VAL A 164 -56.17 -16.64 38.21
N MET A 165 -57.46 -17.00 38.26
CA MET A 165 -58.54 -16.11 37.82
C MET A 165 -58.68 -14.88 38.70
N CYS A 166 -58.58 -15.03 40.03
CA CYS A 166 -58.56 -13.88 40.94
C CYS A 166 -57.31 -13.02 40.75
N LEU A 167 -56.14 -13.63 40.51
CA LEU A 167 -54.91 -12.91 40.18
C LEU A 167 -55.07 -12.06 38.91
N ILE A 168 -55.64 -12.60 37.84
CA ILE A 168 -55.87 -11.87 36.59
C ILE A 168 -56.84 -10.70 36.80
N LYS A 169 -57.88 -10.86 37.64
CA LYS A 169 -58.75 -9.74 38.03
C LYS A 169 -57.98 -8.63 38.74
N CYS A 170 -57.04 -8.96 39.63
CA CYS A 170 -56.18 -7.95 40.27
C CYS A 170 -55.29 -7.24 39.26
N LEU A 171 -54.68 -7.97 38.32
CA LEU A 171 -53.84 -7.38 37.27
C LEU A 171 -54.60 -6.38 36.40
N ARG A 172 -55.89 -6.63 36.15
CA ARG A 172 -56.75 -5.76 35.33
C ARG A 172 -57.13 -4.48 36.02
N LEU A 173 -57.50 -4.55 37.30
CA LEU A 173 -57.75 -3.35 38.10
C LEU A 173 -56.50 -2.45 38.16
N ILE A 174 -55.31 -3.06 38.21
CA ILE A 174 -54.05 -2.32 38.10
C ILE A 174 -53.90 -1.75 36.68
N GLY A 175 -54.12 -2.57 35.65
CA GLY A 175 -54.01 -2.15 34.25
C GLY A 175 -54.93 -0.97 33.88
N GLU A 176 -56.14 -0.91 34.43
CA GLU A 176 -57.12 0.16 34.24
C GLU A 176 -56.80 1.44 35.04
N SER A 177 -56.14 1.32 36.20
CA SER A 177 -55.74 2.47 37.03
C SER A 177 -54.43 3.12 36.58
N VAL A 178 -53.60 2.43 35.78
CA VAL A 178 -52.35 2.99 35.23
C VAL A 178 -52.64 4.05 34.17
N THR A 179 -52.24 5.28 34.44
CA THR A 179 -52.35 6.42 33.51
C THR A 179 -51.37 6.31 32.34
N MET A 180 -51.60 7.10 31.28
CA MET A 180 -50.69 7.15 30.13
C MET A 180 -49.26 7.56 30.54
N ASP A 181 -49.12 8.54 31.44
CA ASP A 181 -47.82 9.01 31.90
C ASP A 181 -47.03 7.93 32.66
N MET A 182 -47.71 7.15 33.51
CA MET A 182 -47.13 5.98 34.20
C MET A 182 -46.72 4.88 33.21
N SER A 183 -47.50 4.68 32.13
CA SER A 183 -47.15 3.69 31.10
C SER A 183 -45.89 4.08 30.32
N VAL A 184 -45.75 5.38 29.98
CA VAL A 184 -44.56 5.93 29.32
C VAL A 184 -43.37 5.90 30.25
N MET A 185 -43.56 6.13 31.55
CA MET A 185 -42.49 5.99 32.56
C MET A 185 -41.88 4.59 32.51
N MET A 186 -42.71 3.53 32.54
CA MET A 186 -42.20 2.15 32.46
C MET A 186 -41.42 1.89 31.17
N GLU A 187 -41.95 2.30 30.01
CA GLU A 187 -41.27 2.13 28.72
C GLU A 187 -39.94 2.89 28.65
N MET A 188 -39.92 4.14 29.14
CA MET A 188 -38.72 4.96 29.20
C MET A 188 -37.68 4.40 30.17
N SER A 189 -38.09 3.82 31.30
CA SER A 189 -37.17 3.13 32.21
C SER A 189 -36.55 1.90 31.54
N CYS A 190 -37.32 1.13 30.76
CA CYS A 190 -36.79 0.01 29.98
C CYS A 190 -35.80 0.48 28.90
N TYR A 191 -36.14 1.55 28.16
CA TYR A 191 -35.27 2.13 27.14
C TYR A 191 -33.96 2.68 27.72
N ASN A 192 -34.04 3.38 28.85
CA ASN A 192 -32.90 3.95 29.55
C ASN A 192 -32.13 2.94 30.41
N LEU A 193 -32.46 1.65 30.30
CA LEU A 193 -31.76 0.55 30.98
C LEU A 193 -31.79 0.68 32.52
N GLN A 194 -32.84 1.27 33.06
CA GLN A 194 -33.11 1.33 34.49
C GLN A 194 -33.76 0.02 34.95
N SER A 195 -33.60 -0.33 36.22
CA SER A 195 -34.24 -1.55 36.77
C SER A 195 -35.78 -1.41 36.70
N PRO A 196 -36.49 -2.30 35.99
CA PRO A 196 -37.95 -2.24 35.86
C PRO A 196 -38.65 -2.41 37.22
N GLU A 197 -37.99 -3.09 38.17
CA GLU A 197 -38.44 -3.25 39.55
C GLU A 197 -38.63 -1.89 40.26
N LYS A 198 -37.68 -0.96 40.11
CA LYS A 198 -37.75 0.39 40.70
C LYS A 198 -38.78 1.28 40.00
N ALA A 199 -38.93 1.13 38.68
CA ALA A 199 -39.97 1.84 37.94
C ALA A 199 -41.36 1.38 38.38
N ALA A 200 -41.56 0.06 38.57
CA ALA A 200 -42.80 -0.48 39.11
C ALA A 200 -43.09 0.02 40.54
N GLU A 201 -42.06 0.16 41.38
CA GLU A 201 -42.20 0.74 42.72
C GLU A 201 -42.64 2.21 42.68
N GLN A 202 -42.06 3.03 41.80
CA GLN A 202 -42.46 4.42 41.60
C GLN A 202 -43.90 4.54 41.09
N ILE A 203 -44.27 3.73 40.09
CA ILE A 203 -45.65 3.68 39.58
C ILE A 203 -46.62 3.28 40.69
N LEU A 204 -46.24 2.33 41.55
CA LEU A 204 -47.06 1.94 42.70
C LEU A 204 -47.22 3.09 43.71
N GLU A 205 -46.18 3.87 44.00
CA GLU A 205 -46.28 5.07 44.83
C GLU A 205 -47.26 6.08 44.23
N ASP A 206 -47.13 6.35 42.94
CA ASP A 206 -48.00 7.28 42.24
C ASP A 206 -49.46 6.79 42.26
N LEU A 207 -49.70 5.49 42.03
CA LEU A 207 -51.04 4.88 42.12
C LEU A 207 -51.65 5.05 43.52
N ILE A 208 -50.88 4.81 44.58
CA ILE A 208 -51.34 4.99 45.98
C ILE A 208 -51.65 6.46 46.28
N THR A 209 -50.87 7.40 45.73
CA THR A 209 -51.12 8.83 45.97
C THR A 209 -52.32 9.37 45.21
N ILE A 210 -52.61 8.82 44.04
CA ILE A 210 -53.70 9.27 43.18
C ILE A 210 -55.04 8.63 43.56
N ASP A 211 -55.05 7.40 44.09
CA ASP A 211 -56.23 6.52 44.33
C ASP A 211 -57.53 7.24 44.72
N VAL A 212 -58.27 7.74 43.71
CA VAL A 212 -59.52 8.50 43.90
C VAL A 212 -60.71 7.56 44.14
N ASP A 213 -60.62 6.32 43.64
CA ASP A 213 -61.74 5.38 43.53
C ASP A 213 -61.64 4.18 44.50
N ASN A 214 -60.74 4.23 45.51
CA ASN A 214 -60.45 3.14 46.44
C ASN A 214 -60.09 1.80 45.74
N VAL A 215 -59.45 1.87 44.57
CA VAL A 215 -59.10 0.69 43.76
C VAL A 215 -58.10 -0.18 44.52
N MET A 216 -57.26 0.42 45.37
CA MET A 216 -56.30 -0.31 46.18
C MET A 216 -56.97 -1.19 47.25
N GLU A 217 -58.10 -0.74 47.83
CA GLU A 217 -58.88 -1.57 48.76
C GLU A 217 -59.53 -2.75 48.02
N ASP A 218 -60.06 -2.52 46.82
CA ASP A 218 -60.63 -3.56 45.97
C ASP A 218 -59.58 -4.61 45.56
N ILE A 219 -58.39 -4.18 45.16
CA ILE A 219 -57.26 -5.07 44.87
C ILE A 219 -56.88 -5.87 46.12
N CYS A 220 -56.77 -5.23 47.28
CA CYS A 220 -56.44 -5.91 48.54
C CYS A 220 -57.51 -6.94 48.94
N SER A 221 -58.80 -6.64 48.72
CA SER A 221 -59.90 -7.56 49.01
C SER A 221 -59.84 -8.82 48.14
N LYS A 222 -59.60 -8.66 46.82
CA LYS A 222 -59.46 -9.77 45.88
C LYS A 222 -58.19 -10.58 46.12
N LEU A 223 -57.10 -9.95 46.58
CA LEU A 223 -55.87 -10.65 46.95
C LEU A 223 -56.06 -11.55 48.19
N GLN A 224 -56.96 -11.21 49.11
CA GLN A 224 -57.28 -12.06 50.26
C GLN A 224 -58.04 -13.33 49.87
N GLU A 225 -58.70 -13.35 48.71
CA GLU A 225 -59.38 -14.54 48.20
C GLU A 225 -58.40 -15.60 47.67
N ILE A 226 -57.15 -15.20 47.36
CA ILE A 226 -56.13 -16.08 46.78
C ILE A 226 -55.46 -16.91 47.86
N ARG A 227 -55.48 -18.24 47.73
CA ARG A 227 -54.86 -19.14 48.73
C ARG A 227 -53.34 -19.15 48.63
N ASN A 228 -52.81 -19.22 47.40
CA ASN A 228 -51.37 -19.24 47.16
C ASN A 228 -50.97 -18.32 45.99
N PRO A 229 -50.74 -17.01 46.27
CA PRO A 229 -50.40 -16.05 45.21
C PRO A 229 -49.07 -16.37 44.54
N ILE A 230 -48.09 -16.92 45.28
CA ILE A 230 -46.76 -17.26 44.73
C ILE A 230 -46.88 -18.37 43.67
N HIS A 231 -47.69 -19.40 43.94
CA HIS A 231 -47.90 -20.48 42.98
C HIS A 231 -48.66 -20.00 41.73
N ALA A 232 -49.72 -19.20 41.90
CA ALA A 232 -50.48 -18.64 40.78
C ALA A 232 -49.62 -17.72 39.90
N ILE A 233 -48.80 -16.85 40.51
CA ILE A 233 -47.84 -15.99 39.80
C ILE A 233 -46.79 -16.85 39.07
N GLY A 234 -46.25 -17.87 39.74
CA GLY A 234 -45.28 -18.80 39.12
C GLY A 234 -45.85 -19.54 37.91
N LEU A 235 -47.12 -19.93 37.94
CA LEU A 235 -47.80 -20.58 36.82
C LEU A 235 -47.99 -19.62 35.64
N LEU A 236 -48.42 -18.38 35.89
CA LEU A 236 -48.51 -17.35 34.85
C LEU A 236 -47.16 -17.06 34.20
N ILE A 237 -46.09 -16.93 35.00
CA ILE A 237 -44.73 -16.71 34.48
C ILE A 237 -44.30 -17.90 33.62
N ARG A 238 -44.54 -19.14 34.07
CA ARG A 238 -44.20 -20.35 33.30
C ARG A 238 -44.93 -20.41 31.95
N GLU A 239 -46.21 -20.04 31.90
CA GLU A 239 -46.97 -20.01 30.63
C GLU A 239 -46.49 -18.88 29.69
N MET A 240 -45.92 -17.82 30.25
CA MET A 240 -45.34 -16.71 29.49
C MET A 240 -43.85 -16.93 29.16
N ASP A 241 -43.16 -17.82 29.84
CA ASP A 241 -41.73 -18.09 29.63
C ASP A 241 -41.53 -19.16 28.56
N TYR A 242 -40.94 -18.76 27.44
CA TYR A 242 -40.64 -19.67 26.34
C TYR A 242 -39.22 -20.26 26.38
N GLU A 243 -38.42 -19.94 27.41
CA GLU A 243 -37.03 -20.38 27.53
C GLU A 243 -36.90 -21.87 27.93
N THR A 244 -37.89 -22.41 28.67
CA THR A 244 -37.80 -23.73 29.33
C THR A 244 -38.34 -24.93 28.52
N GLU A 245 -38.99 -24.72 27.36
CA GLU A 245 -39.58 -25.81 26.55
C GLU A 245 -38.61 -26.43 25.50
N VAL A 246 -37.28 -26.19 25.60
CA VAL A 246 -36.28 -26.62 24.60
C VAL A 246 -35.84 -28.10 24.74
N GLU A 247 -36.53 -28.93 25.53
CA GLU A 247 -36.27 -30.39 25.55
C GLU A 247 -36.78 -31.07 24.26
N MET A 248 -36.01 -30.92 23.17
CA MET A 248 -36.04 -31.84 22.05
C MET A 248 -35.60 -33.22 22.52
N GLU A 249 -36.50 -34.21 22.49
CA GLU A 249 -36.29 -35.54 21.90
C GLU A 249 -37.34 -36.56 22.39
N LYS A 250 -38.36 -36.83 21.57
CA LYS A 250 -39.01 -38.15 21.46
C LYS A 250 -39.84 -38.27 20.18
N GLY A 251 -39.31 -39.06 19.23
CA GLY A 251 -40.05 -39.88 18.26
C GLY A 251 -41.02 -39.20 17.27
N PHE A 252 -40.60 -39.05 16.01
CA PHE A 252 -41.48 -38.82 14.86
C PHE A 252 -42.49 -39.98 14.69
N ASN A 253 -43.79 -39.71 14.91
CA ASN A 253 -44.88 -40.65 14.60
C ASN A 253 -45.59 -40.27 13.28
N PRO A 254 -45.59 -41.09 12.22
CA PRO A 254 -46.05 -40.71 10.86
C PRO A 254 -47.58 -40.59 10.65
N ALA A 255 -48.41 -40.73 11.68
CA ALA A 255 -49.88 -40.80 11.57
C ALA A 255 -50.65 -39.45 11.72
N GLN A 256 -49.99 -38.29 11.73
CA GLN A 256 -50.66 -37.00 11.94
C GLN A 256 -51.13 -36.30 10.64
N PRO A 257 -52.28 -35.58 10.66
CA PRO A 257 -52.91 -34.97 9.49
C PRO A 257 -52.08 -33.84 8.84
N LEU A 258 -52.31 -33.62 7.54
CA LEU A 258 -51.64 -32.63 6.67
C LEU A 258 -51.68 -31.17 7.17
N ASN A 259 -52.60 -30.84 8.07
CA ASN A 259 -52.80 -29.50 8.66
C ASN A 259 -51.59 -29.00 9.47
N ILE A 260 -50.67 -29.89 9.84
CA ILE A 260 -49.44 -29.60 10.60
C ILE A 260 -48.20 -29.62 9.67
N ARG A 261 -48.38 -29.88 8.37
CA ARG A 261 -47.30 -30.00 7.37
C ARG A 261 -47.16 -28.75 6.48
N MET A 262 -47.26 -27.53 7.02
CA MET A 262 -46.74 -26.40 6.25
C MET A 262 -45.21 -26.43 6.33
N ASN A 263 -44.57 -26.72 5.20
CA ASN A 263 -43.12 -26.67 5.09
C ASN A 263 -42.68 -25.21 5.30
N LEU A 264 -41.77 -24.96 6.23
CA LEU A 264 -41.31 -23.61 6.58
C LEU A 264 -40.87 -22.77 5.39
N SER A 265 -40.25 -23.43 4.41
CA SER A 265 -39.80 -22.81 3.16
C SER A 265 -40.95 -22.22 2.34
N GLN A 266 -42.15 -22.79 2.42
CA GLN A 266 -43.33 -22.30 1.70
C GLN A 266 -44.05 -21.17 2.46
N LEU A 267 -44.02 -21.19 3.80
CA LEU A 267 -44.66 -20.17 4.64
C LEU A 267 -43.85 -18.86 4.66
N TYR A 268 -42.53 -18.94 4.60
CA TYR A 268 -41.64 -17.76 4.60
C TYR A 268 -41.25 -17.25 3.19
N GLY A 269 -41.65 -17.94 2.12
CA GLY A 269 -41.44 -17.47 0.76
C GLY A 269 -42.36 -16.30 0.35
N SER A 270 -43.43 -16.05 1.12
CA SER A 270 -44.43 -15.00 0.83
C SER A 270 -44.30 -13.82 1.79
N SER A 271 -44.24 -12.60 1.25
CA SER A 271 -44.17 -11.36 2.04
C SER A 271 -45.37 -11.16 2.95
N THR A 272 -46.56 -11.57 2.50
CA THR A 272 -47.80 -11.45 3.27
C THR A 272 -47.77 -12.32 4.52
N ALA A 273 -47.27 -13.55 4.42
CA ALA A 273 -47.16 -14.45 5.56
C ALA A 273 -46.16 -13.92 6.60
N GLY A 274 -45.03 -13.37 6.13
CA GLY A 274 -44.08 -12.64 6.98
C GLY A 274 -44.77 -11.52 7.77
N HIS A 275 -45.52 -10.65 7.09
CA HIS A 275 -46.25 -9.56 7.75
C HIS A 275 -47.28 -10.05 8.78
N VAL A 276 -48.07 -11.09 8.48
CA VAL A 276 -49.07 -11.62 9.41
C VAL A 276 -48.41 -12.13 10.69
N VAL A 277 -47.35 -12.94 10.56
CA VAL A 277 -46.62 -13.47 11.71
C VAL A 277 -45.99 -12.35 12.54
N CYS A 278 -45.32 -11.40 11.89
CA CYS A 278 -44.73 -10.23 12.53
C CYS A 278 -45.75 -9.45 13.38
N ARG A 279 -46.97 -9.24 12.84
CA ARG A 279 -48.05 -8.54 13.56
C ARG A 279 -48.58 -9.35 14.73
N SER A 280 -48.74 -10.65 14.57
CA SER A 280 -49.15 -11.54 15.65
C SER A 280 -48.14 -11.52 16.82
N VAL A 281 -46.85 -11.59 16.51
CA VAL A 281 -45.78 -11.54 17.53
C VAL A 281 -45.74 -10.19 18.22
N CYS A 282 -45.83 -9.08 17.46
CA CYS A 282 -45.94 -7.74 18.04
C CYS A 282 -47.12 -7.62 18.99
N LYS A 283 -48.29 -8.17 18.62
CA LYS A 283 -49.49 -8.16 19.46
C LYS A 283 -49.26 -8.94 20.75
N ILE A 284 -48.76 -10.17 20.65
CA ILE A 284 -48.47 -11.04 21.81
C ILE A 284 -47.43 -10.40 22.72
N ALA A 285 -46.34 -9.85 22.17
CA ALA A 285 -45.32 -9.18 22.97
C ALA A 285 -45.87 -7.92 23.65
N SER A 286 -46.75 -7.17 22.99
CA SER A 286 -47.38 -5.98 23.57
C SER A 286 -48.35 -6.33 24.70
N THR A 287 -49.19 -7.36 24.54
CA THR A 287 -50.10 -7.81 25.61
C THR A 287 -49.33 -8.34 26.80
N ARG A 288 -48.32 -9.18 26.55
CA ARG A 288 -47.51 -9.77 27.62
C ARG A 288 -46.61 -8.77 28.32
N PHE A 289 -46.13 -7.73 27.63
CA PHE A 289 -45.46 -6.61 28.27
C PHE A 289 -46.36 -5.92 29.29
N LEU A 290 -47.65 -5.67 28.96
CA LEU A 290 -48.62 -5.09 29.89
C LEU A 290 -48.87 -6.02 31.08
N ILE A 291 -49.08 -7.31 30.82
CA ILE A 291 -49.25 -8.32 31.89
C ILE A 291 -48.05 -8.34 32.82
N CYS A 292 -46.82 -8.32 32.29
CA CYS A 292 -45.61 -8.31 33.11
C CYS A 292 -45.45 -7.00 33.89
N ARG A 293 -45.82 -5.84 33.32
CA ARG A 293 -45.82 -4.54 34.01
C ARG A 293 -46.76 -4.59 35.20
N ASP A 294 -48.01 -4.98 34.96
CA ASP A 294 -49.05 -5.03 35.99
C ASP A 294 -48.68 -6.06 37.07
N LEU A 295 -48.07 -7.18 36.67
CA LEU A 295 -47.57 -8.21 37.58
C LEU A 295 -46.43 -7.70 38.45
N LEU A 296 -45.49 -6.92 37.91
CA LEU A 296 -44.42 -6.30 38.69
C LEU A 296 -44.98 -5.29 39.70
N ILE A 297 -45.93 -4.44 39.29
CA ILE A 297 -46.60 -3.50 40.20
C ILE A 297 -47.31 -4.26 41.33
N LEU A 298 -48.02 -5.35 40.99
CA LEU A 298 -48.68 -6.20 41.97
C LEU A 298 -47.70 -6.89 42.92
N GLN A 299 -46.58 -7.39 42.39
CA GLN A 299 -45.52 -7.99 43.20
C GLN A 299 -44.91 -6.98 44.17
N GLN A 300 -44.72 -5.71 43.76
CA GLN A 300 -44.28 -4.63 44.64
C GLN A 300 -45.31 -4.29 45.72
N LEU A 301 -46.60 -4.30 45.37
CA LEU A 301 -47.69 -4.12 46.34
C LEU A 301 -47.69 -5.25 47.38
N LEU A 302 -47.55 -6.50 46.94
CA LEU A 302 -47.44 -7.66 47.83
C LEU A 302 -46.22 -7.54 48.76
N MET A 303 -45.10 -6.97 48.30
CA MET A 303 -43.92 -6.72 49.13
C MET A 303 -44.21 -5.65 50.20
N ARG A 304 -44.93 -4.57 49.85
CA ARG A 304 -45.30 -3.50 50.79
C ARG A 304 -46.35 -3.92 51.83
N LEU A 305 -47.25 -4.83 51.46
CA LEU A 305 -48.24 -5.42 52.37
C LEU A 305 -47.63 -6.49 53.30
N GLY A 306 -46.36 -6.85 53.08
CA GLY A 306 -45.61 -7.87 53.82
C GLY A 306 -45.24 -7.48 55.25
N ASP A 307 -46.17 -7.74 56.18
CA ASP A 307 -45.99 -8.23 57.57
C ASP A 307 -47.33 -8.20 58.34
N ALA A 308 -48.34 -7.46 57.83
CA ALA A 308 -49.51 -7.11 58.63
C ALA A 308 -50.77 -7.99 58.44
N VAL A 309 -51.02 -8.60 57.27
CA VAL A 309 -52.38 -9.14 57.01
C VAL A 309 -52.49 -10.50 56.27
N ILE A 310 -51.55 -10.95 55.41
CA ILE A 310 -51.93 -12.01 54.44
C ILE A 310 -51.12 -13.34 54.46
N LEU A 311 -49.84 -13.43 54.87
CA LEU A 311 -49.10 -14.71 54.72
C LEU A 311 -48.00 -14.97 55.79
N GLY A 312 -47.80 -16.24 56.14
CA GLY A 312 -46.87 -16.72 57.18
C GLY A 312 -45.37 -16.49 56.93
N ALA A 313 -44.59 -16.63 58.01
CA ALA A 313 -43.23 -16.13 58.18
C ALA A 313 -42.17 -16.54 57.13
N GLY A 314 -41.45 -15.55 56.59
CA GLY A 314 -40.06 -15.63 56.09
C GLY A 314 -39.80 -16.37 54.77
N GLN A 315 -40.30 -17.60 54.59
CA GLN A 315 -40.01 -18.41 53.39
C GLN A 315 -40.70 -17.86 52.12
N LEU A 316 -41.83 -17.19 52.31
CA LEU A 316 -42.63 -16.62 51.23
C LEU A 316 -42.02 -15.33 50.68
N PHE A 317 -41.34 -14.54 51.52
CA PHE A 317 -40.60 -13.34 51.09
C PHE A 317 -39.45 -13.69 50.15
N GLN A 318 -38.71 -14.77 50.44
CA GLN A 318 -37.61 -15.23 49.58
C GLN A 318 -38.11 -15.79 48.25
N ALA A 319 -39.22 -16.55 48.27
CA ALA A 319 -39.86 -17.03 47.04
C ALA A 319 -40.45 -15.89 46.19
N GLN A 320 -40.97 -14.84 46.83
CA GLN A 320 -41.49 -13.65 46.15
C GLN A 320 -40.37 -12.81 45.51
N GLN A 321 -39.22 -12.67 46.17
CA GLN A 321 -38.03 -12.05 45.56
C GLN A 321 -37.51 -12.85 44.36
N ASP A 322 -37.49 -14.18 44.42
CA ASP A 322 -37.11 -15.02 43.27
C ASP A 322 -38.07 -14.81 42.08
N LEU A 323 -39.38 -14.75 42.33
CA LEU A 323 -40.36 -14.46 41.28
C LEU A 323 -40.21 -13.06 40.68
N LEU A 324 -39.87 -12.06 41.50
CA LEU A 324 -39.63 -10.68 41.05
C LEU A 324 -38.39 -10.58 40.15
N HIS A 325 -37.33 -11.32 40.48
CA HIS A 325 -36.14 -11.44 39.63
C HIS A 325 -36.37 -12.23 38.34
N ARG A 326 -37.46 -13.01 38.23
CA ARG A 326 -37.87 -13.67 36.97
C ARG A 326 -38.79 -12.80 36.11
N THR A 327 -39.68 -12.02 36.70
CA THR A 327 -40.60 -11.13 35.96
C THR A 327 -39.88 -9.96 35.31
N ALA A 328 -38.83 -9.42 35.93
CA ALA A 328 -38.06 -8.30 35.38
C ALA A 328 -37.37 -8.64 34.02
N PRO A 329 -36.58 -9.73 33.89
CA PRO A 329 -36.02 -10.16 32.59
C PRO A 329 -37.09 -10.54 31.57
N LEU A 330 -38.22 -11.11 32.02
CA LEU A 330 -39.35 -11.44 31.16
C LEU A 330 -39.96 -10.18 30.54
N LEU A 331 -40.17 -9.13 31.35
CA LEU A 331 -40.64 -7.82 30.88
C LEU A 331 -39.66 -7.20 29.87
N LEU A 332 -38.36 -7.23 30.17
CA LEU A 332 -37.32 -6.69 29.28
C LEU A 332 -37.22 -7.48 27.98
N SER A 333 -37.42 -8.79 28.01
CA SER A 333 -37.46 -9.65 26.81
C SER A 333 -38.67 -9.31 25.93
N TYR A 334 -39.86 -9.16 26.52
CA TYR A 334 -41.05 -8.73 25.78
C TYR A 334 -40.96 -7.30 25.27
N TYR A 335 -40.33 -6.41 26.02
CA TYR A 335 -40.01 -5.05 25.56
C TYR A 335 -39.08 -5.09 24.35
N LEU A 336 -38.02 -5.90 24.38
CA LEU A 336 -37.07 -6.05 23.27
C LEU A 336 -37.74 -6.62 22.01
N ILE A 337 -38.62 -7.62 22.16
CA ILE A 337 -39.39 -8.20 21.05
C ILE A 337 -40.39 -7.16 20.50
N LYS A 338 -41.08 -6.44 21.39
CA LYS A 338 -42.00 -5.34 21.03
C LYS A 338 -41.24 -4.26 20.24
N TRP A 339 -40.11 -3.79 20.76
CA TRP A 339 -39.22 -2.84 20.10
C TRP A 339 -38.80 -3.35 18.71
N GLY A 340 -38.22 -4.55 18.63
CA GLY A 340 -37.74 -5.14 17.37
C GLY A 340 -38.84 -5.33 16.33
N SER A 341 -40.08 -5.58 16.78
CA SER A 341 -41.25 -5.68 15.89
C SER A 341 -41.74 -4.34 15.34
N GLN A 342 -41.44 -3.24 16.01
CA GLN A 342 -41.80 -1.87 15.63
C GLN A 342 -40.68 -1.18 14.84
N CYS A 343 -39.44 -1.67 14.95
CA CYS A 343 -38.30 -1.15 14.21
C CYS A 343 -38.47 -1.30 12.69
N LEU A 344 -38.26 -0.19 11.99
CA LEU A 344 -38.21 -0.18 10.53
C LEU A 344 -36.81 -0.62 10.08
N ALA A 345 -36.75 -1.47 9.06
CA ALA A 345 -35.50 -1.78 8.38
C ALA A 345 -35.02 -0.53 7.64
N THR A 346 -33.70 -0.30 7.66
CA THR A 346 -33.04 0.72 6.84
C THR A 346 -32.83 0.19 5.43
N ASP A 347 -33.04 1.04 4.44
CA ASP A 347 -32.71 0.73 3.04
C ASP A 347 -31.19 0.62 2.89
N VAL A 348 -30.72 -0.55 2.45
CA VAL A 348 -29.28 -0.86 2.29
C VAL A 348 -28.93 -0.77 0.80
N PRO A 349 -27.97 0.08 0.40
CA PRO A 349 -27.52 0.14 -0.99
C PRO A 349 -26.83 -1.18 -1.39
N VAL A 350 -26.88 -1.52 -2.68
CA VAL A 350 -26.32 -2.79 -3.19
C VAL A 350 -24.81 -2.90 -2.91
N ASP A 351 -24.09 -1.78 -2.99
CA ASP A 351 -22.64 -1.72 -2.76
C ASP A 351 -22.25 -2.13 -1.32
N THR A 352 -23.04 -1.76 -0.31
CA THR A 352 -22.77 -2.15 1.09
C THR A 352 -23.16 -3.59 1.37
N LEU A 353 -24.10 -4.16 0.60
CA LEU A 353 -24.40 -5.58 0.66
C LEU A 353 -23.26 -6.40 0.04
N GLU A 354 -22.73 -5.97 -1.09
CA GLU A 354 -21.60 -6.63 -1.75
C GLU A 354 -20.34 -6.59 -0.88
N SER A 355 -20.02 -5.44 -0.27
CA SER A 355 -18.89 -5.36 0.67
C SER A 355 -19.10 -6.22 1.92
N ASN A 356 -20.32 -6.31 2.46
CA ASN A 356 -20.60 -7.21 3.57
C ASN A 356 -20.47 -8.69 3.20
N LEU A 357 -20.88 -9.08 1.99
CA LEU A 357 -20.67 -10.45 1.48
C LEU A 357 -19.18 -10.78 1.35
N GLN A 358 -18.36 -9.83 0.89
CA GLN A 358 -16.90 -9.97 0.87
C GLN A 358 -16.37 -10.16 2.31
N HIS A 359 -16.76 -9.31 3.26
CA HIS A 359 -16.35 -9.42 4.66
C HIS A 359 -16.78 -10.75 5.30
N LEU A 360 -18.00 -11.21 5.01
CA LEU A 360 -18.53 -12.49 5.50
C LEU A 360 -17.82 -13.70 4.90
N SER A 361 -17.44 -13.62 3.61
CA SER A 361 -16.66 -14.68 2.96
C SER A 361 -15.27 -14.82 3.57
N VAL A 362 -14.63 -13.70 3.94
CA VAL A 362 -13.32 -13.69 4.62
C VAL A 362 -13.41 -14.33 6.01
N LEU A 363 -14.54 -14.16 6.68
CA LEU A 363 -14.82 -14.78 7.97
C LEU A 363 -15.35 -16.22 7.84
N GLU A 364 -15.51 -16.78 6.62
CA GLU A 364 -16.07 -18.12 6.36
C GLU A 364 -17.48 -18.34 6.96
N LEU A 365 -18.23 -17.25 7.19
CA LEU A 365 -19.57 -17.32 7.79
C LEU A 365 -20.69 -17.60 6.75
N THR A 366 -20.34 -17.79 5.47
CA THR A 366 -21.25 -17.92 4.33
C THR A 366 -22.10 -19.19 4.33
N ASP A 367 -21.65 -20.23 5.04
CA ASP A 367 -22.28 -21.57 5.07
C ASP A 367 -23.33 -21.73 6.18
N SER A 368 -23.50 -20.70 7.00
CA SER A 368 -24.72 -20.57 7.80
C SER A 368 -25.89 -20.62 6.82
N GLY A 369 -26.71 -21.67 6.84
CA GLY A 369 -27.92 -21.84 6.01
C GLY A 369 -28.93 -20.68 6.09
N ALA A 370 -28.60 -19.64 6.85
CA ALA A 370 -29.21 -18.34 6.84
C ALA A 370 -28.90 -17.46 5.60
N LEU A 371 -27.73 -17.60 4.97
CA LEU A 371 -27.25 -16.78 3.84
C LEU A 371 -27.56 -17.38 2.45
N THR A 372 -27.69 -18.70 2.33
CA THR A 372 -27.95 -19.37 1.04
C THR A 372 -29.37 -19.17 0.49
N ALA A 373 -30.27 -18.53 1.26
CA ALA A 373 -31.56 -18.04 0.79
C ALA A 373 -31.47 -16.68 0.05
N ASN A 374 -30.28 -16.08 -0.11
CA ASN A 374 -30.11 -14.75 -0.67
C ASN A 374 -30.32 -14.61 -2.19
N LYS A 375 -30.56 -15.70 -2.94
CA LYS A 375 -30.96 -15.59 -4.36
C LYS A 375 -32.42 -15.15 -4.57
N PHE A 376 -33.24 -15.11 -3.52
CA PHE A 376 -34.62 -14.62 -3.59
C PHE A 376 -34.80 -13.20 -3.00
N VAL A 377 -33.72 -12.57 -2.52
CA VAL A 377 -33.78 -11.37 -1.65
C VAL A 377 -33.71 -10.05 -2.43
N SER A 378 -33.41 -10.05 -3.73
CA SER A 378 -33.48 -8.82 -4.55
C SER A 378 -34.91 -8.26 -4.71
N HIS A 379 -35.94 -9.01 -4.31
CA HIS A 379 -37.35 -8.56 -4.26
C HIS A 379 -37.88 -8.33 -2.83
N PHE A 380 -37.02 -8.33 -1.81
CA PHE A 380 -37.41 -8.29 -0.38
C PHE A 380 -37.08 -6.97 0.33
N ILE A 381 -36.85 -5.87 -0.43
CA ILE A 381 -36.55 -4.52 0.08
C ILE A 381 -37.70 -3.93 0.94
N GLU A 382 -38.89 -4.54 1.02
CA GLU A 382 -39.99 -4.04 1.86
C GLU A 382 -40.23 -4.79 3.18
N LEU A 383 -39.47 -5.84 3.48
CA LEU A 383 -39.68 -6.59 4.73
C LEU A 383 -38.80 -6.08 5.86
N ARG A 384 -39.33 -5.00 6.44
CA ARG A 384 -39.46 -4.71 7.88
C ARG A 384 -38.91 -5.83 8.79
N CYS A 385 -38.25 -5.39 9.86
CA CYS A 385 -37.35 -6.12 10.77
C CYS A 385 -37.79 -7.42 11.51
N PRO A 386 -38.98 -8.06 11.39
CA PRO A 386 -39.25 -9.26 12.19
C PRO A 386 -39.18 -10.61 11.45
N VAL A 387 -38.83 -10.68 10.15
CA VAL A 387 -38.61 -11.97 9.47
C VAL A 387 -37.41 -12.74 10.08
N CYS A 388 -36.46 -12.03 10.70
CA CYS A 388 -35.36 -12.63 11.46
C CYS A 388 -35.77 -13.15 12.85
N ILE A 389 -36.89 -12.70 13.45
CA ILE A 389 -37.32 -13.17 14.78
C ILE A 389 -37.85 -14.61 14.70
N PHE A 390 -38.30 -15.05 13.52
CA PHE A 390 -38.90 -16.37 13.33
C PHE A 390 -38.22 -17.19 12.23
N ARG A 391 -37.31 -18.09 12.64
CA ARG A 391 -37.03 -19.32 11.89
C ARG A 391 -37.05 -20.50 12.87
N LEU A 392 -37.77 -21.55 12.43
CA LEU A 392 -37.73 -22.97 12.84
C LEU A 392 -38.97 -23.52 13.60
N TYR A 393 -40.06 -23.79 12.87
CA TYR A 393 -40.76 -25.09 13.00
C TYR A 393 -39.91 -26.19 12.35
N GLN A 394 -38.90 -26.67 13.07
CA GLN A 394 -38.32 -27.97 12.75
C GLN A 394 -38.21 -28.76 14.05
N SER A 395 -38.91 -29.90 14.04
CA SER A 395 -38.93 -30.96 15.06
C SER A 395 -39.42 -30.60 16.47
N SER A 396 -40.72 -30.76 16.72
CA SER A 396 -41.28 -31.88 17.49
C SER A 396 -42.77 -31.64 17.78
N LYS A 397 -43.47 -32.70 18.19
CA LYS A 397 -44.91 -32.74 18.38
C LYS A 397 -45.26 -32.39 19.82
N GLU A 398 -46.02 -31.32 19.99
CA GLU A 398 -47.18 -31.11 20.87
C GLU A 398 -47.23 -29.62 21.24
N SER A 399 -48.35 -29.00 20.88
CA SER A 399 -48.63 -27.55 20.85
C SER A 399 -48.04 -26.75 19.66
N PRO A 400 -48.88 -26.04 18.87
CA PRO A 400 -48.44 -25.11 17.86
C PRO A 400 -48.10 -23.76 18.50
N LYS A 401 -47.02 -23.68 19.28
CA LYS A 401 -46.56 -22.40 19.84
C LYS A 401 -45.53 -21.77 18.88
N PRO A 402 -45.72 -20.51 18.45
CA PRO A 402 -44.71 -19.80 17.68
C PRO A 402 -43.49 -19.61 18.60
N MET A 403 -42.41 -20.36 18.36
CA MET A 403 -41.16 -20.23 19.11
C MET A 403 -40.51 -18.88 18.78
N ILE A 404 -40.89 -17.85 19.55
CA ILE A 404 -40.22 -16.56 19.54
C ILE A 404 -38.78 -16.84 19.97
N ARG A 405 -37.80 -16.50 19.13
CA ARG A 405 -36.39 -16.68 19.53
C ARG A 405 -36.10 -15.78 20.73
N TRP A 406 -35.94 -16.41 21.88
CA TRP A 406 -35.70 -15.74 23.15
C TRP A 406 -34.35 -15.01 23.13
N PRO A 407 -34.24 -13.80 23.68
CA PRO A 407 -32.98 -13.04 23.69
C PRO A 407 -31.81 -13.79 24.33
N SER A 408 -32.09 -14.68 25.29
CA SER A 408 -31.10 -15.53 25.98
C SER A 408 -30.66 -16.76 25.18
N ASN A 409 -31.09 -16.92 23.92
CA ASN A 409 -30.75 -18.12 23.14
C ASN A 409 -29.23 -18.17 22.83
N PRO A 410 -28.54 -19.28 23.15
CA PRO A 410 -27.11 -19.44 22.93
C PRO A 410 -26.69 -19.34 21.45
N GLY A 411 -27.60 -19.61 20.50
CA GLY A 411 -27.27 -19.65 19.08
C GLY A 411 -27.02 -18.30 18.39
N CYS A 412 -27.26 -17.15 19.03
CA CYS A 412 -26.96 -15.80 18.49
C CYS A 412 -27.59 -15.46 17.10
N LEU A 413 -28.49 -16.30 16.59
CA LEU A 413 -28.94 -16.28 15.18
C LEU A 413 -29.64 -14.98 14.75
N PHE A 414 -30.28 -14.27 15.68
CA PHE A 414 -30.92 -12.99 15.38
C PHE A 414 -29.90 -11.90 15.07
N LEU A 415 -28.83 -11.82 15.87
CA LEU A 415 -27.71 -10.91 15.66
C LEU A 415 -27.00 -11.22 14.34
N GLU A 416 -26.76 -12.50 14.06
CA GLU A 416 -26.21 -12.97 12.78
C GLU A 416 -27.07 -12.53 11.58
N CYS A 417 -28.41 -12.64 11.70
CA CYS A 417 -29.35 -12.28 10.63
C CYS A 417 -29.33 -10.77 10.34
N LEU A 418 -29.32 -9.93 11.38
CA LEU A 418 -29.24 -8.48 11.21
C LEU A 418 -27.91 -8.06 10.57
N MET A 419 -26.82 -8.67 11.01
CA MET A 419 -25.49 -8.42 10.47
C MET A 419 -25.38 -8.89 9.01
N GLY A 420 -25.93 -10.05 8.65
CA GLY A 420 -25.97 -10.55 7.27
C GLY A 420 -26.76 -9.67 6.31
N ASN A 421 -27.80 -8.99 6.81
CA ASN A 421 -28.64 -8.07 6.05
C ASN A 421 -28.19 -6.59 6.15
N CYS A 422 -27.01 -6.32 6.69
CA CYS A 422 -26.44 -4.97 6.84
C CYS A 422 -27.29 -3.98 7.67
N GLN A 423 -28.08 -4.48 8.63
CA GLN A 423 -28.92 -3.64 9.52
C GLN A 423 -28.13 -3.23 10.77
N TYR A 424 -27.04 -2.48 10.58
CA TYR A 424 -26.06 -2.19 11.63
C TYR A 424 -26.58 -1.25 12.75
N VAL A 425 -27.45 -0.31 12.41
CA VAL A 425 -28.04 0.63 13.39
C VAL A 425 -28.96 -0.12 14.35
N GLN A 426 -29.86 -0.94 13.81
CA GLN A 426 -30.77 -1.76 14.59
C GLN A 426 -29.99 -2.81 15.40
N LEU A 427 -28.90 -3.33 14.85
CA LEU A 427 -28.02 -4.25 15.58
C LEU A 427 -27.36 -3.56 16.79
N GLN A 428 -26.89 -2.32 16.62
CA GLN A 428 -26.31 -1.53 17.72
C GLN A 428 -27.34 -1.24 18.81
N ASP A 429 -28.53 -0.77 18.44
CA ASP A 429 -29.63 -0.50 19.38
C ASP A 429 -30.05 -1.78 20.13
N TYR A 430 -30.15 -2.90 19.42
CA TYR A 430 -30.50 -4.19 20.01
C TYR A 430 -29.45 -4.65 21.03
N ILE A 431 -28.16 -4.55 20.69
CA ILE A 431 -27.06 -4.92 21.61
C ILE A 431 -27.06 -4.00 22.83
N GLN A 432 -27.31 -2.70 22.65
CA GLN A 432 -27.40 -1.75 23.77
C GLN A 432 -28.55 -2.10 24.73
N LEU A 433 -29.72 -2.46 24.19
CA LEU A 433 -30.88 -2.87 24.99
C LEU A 433 -30.65 -4.21 25.70
N LEU A 434 -29.83 -5.10 25.14
CA LEU A 434 -29.58 -6.45 25.67
C LEU A 434 -28.48 -6.48 26.76
N HIS A 435 -27.42 -5.69 26.60
CA HIS A 435 -26.18 -5.76 27.38
C HIS A 435 -26.33 -5.70 28.93
N PRO A 436 -27.26 -4.93 29.52
CA PRO A 436 -27.30 -4.77 30.98
C PRO A 436 -27.83 -5.98 31.75
N TRP A 437 -28.68 -6.80 31.12
CA TRP A 437 -29.44 -7.86 31.82
C TRP A 437 -29.21 -9.25 31.25
N CYS A 438 -28.86 -9.39 29.96
CA CYS A 438 -28.52 -10.68 29.37
C CYS A 438 -27.01 -10.94 29.47
N GLN A 439 -26.63 -12.01 30.18
CA GLN A 439 -25.23 -12.45 30.30
C GLN A 439 -24.87 -13.56 29.30
N VAL A 440 -25.80 -13.96 28.44
CA VAL A 440 -25.57 -14.97 27.40
C VAL A 440 -25.02 -14.26 26.16
N ASN A 441 -24.00 -14.84 25.51
CA ASN A 441 -23.41 -14.34 24.27
C ASN A 441 -22.78 -12.94 24.34
N VAL A 442 -22.17 -12.58 25.47
CA VAL A 442 -21.51 -11.28 25.67
C VAL A 442 -20.35 -11.10 24.68
N GLY A 443 -19.55 -12.14 24.44
CA GLY A 443 -18.44 -12.12 23.49
C GLY A 443 -18.92 -11.92 22.06
N SER A 444 -19.95 -12.66 21.65
CA SER A 444 -20.58 -12.58 20.33
C SER A 444 -21.22 -11.19 20.11
N CYS A 445 -21.89 -10.64 21.13
CA CYS A 445 -22.42 -9.28 21.07
C CYS A 445 -21.30 -8.24 20.88
N ARG A 446 -20.18 -8.37 21.60
CA ARG A 446 -19.02 -7.48 21.43
C ARG A 446 -18.39 -7.60 20.06
N PHE A 447 -18.25 -8.81 19.53
CA PHE A 447 -17.78 -9.01 18.15
C PHE A 447 -18.70 -8.33 17.11
N MET A 448 -20.01 -8.53 17.23
CA MET A 448 -21.00 -7.93 16.34
C MET A 448 -21.01 -6.40 16.45
N LEU A 449 -20.91 -5.87 17.67
CA LEU A 449 -20.79 -4.43 17.92
C LEU A 449 -19.51 -3.86 17.31
N GLY A 450 -18.39 -4.58 17.41
CA GLY A 450 -17.14 -4.22 16.76
C GLY A 450 -17.31 -4.09 15.24
N ARG A 451 -18.04 -5.03 14.62
CA ARG A 451 -18.39 -4.92 13.19
C ARG A 451 -19.29 -3.73 12.87
N CYS A 452 -20.27 -3.42 13.71
CA CYS A 452 -21.06 -2.19 13.55
C CYS A 452 -20.16 -0.95 13.55
N TYR A 453 -19.24 -0.85 14.52
CA TYR A 453 -18.31 0.28 14.61
C TYR A 453 -17.34 0.37 13.43
N LEU A 454 -16.91 -0.75 12.85
CA LEU A 454 -16.11 -0.72 11.61
C LEU A 454 -16.91 -0.10 10.46
N VAL A 455 -18.19 -0.45 10.31
CA VAL A 455 -19.03 0.08 9.22
C VAL A 455 -19.40 1.54 9.45
N THR A 456 -19.56 1.98 10.70
CA THR A 456 -19.80 3.40 11.02
C THR A 456 -18.53 4.26 10.96
N GLY A 457 -17.35 3.65 10.76
CA GLY A 457 -16.06 4.34 10.68
C GLY A 457 -15.38 4.62 12.03
N GLU A 458 -15.91 4.09 13.13
CA GLU A 458 -15.36 4.23 14.49
C GLU A 458 -14.34 3.10 14.81
N GLY A 459 -13.24 3.07 14.07
CA GLY A 459 -12.27 1.96 14.10
C GLY A 459 -11.65 1.64 15.46
N GLN A 460 -11.38 2.65 16.31
CA GLN A 460 -10.79 2.42 17.64
C GLN A 460 -11.75 1.70 18.60
N LYS A 461 -13.03 2.10 18.62
CA LYS A 461 -14.05 1.41 19.42
C LYS A 461 -14.26 -0.01 18.91
N ALA A 462 -14.20 -0.21 17.60
CA ALA A 462 -14.28 -1.54 17.00
C ALA A 462 -13.15 -2.45 17.53
N LEU A 463 -11.92 -1.94 17.55
CA LEU A 463 -10.76 -2.68 18.05
C LEU A 463 -10.93 -3.10 19.52
N GLU A 464 -11.35 -2.17 20.39
CA GLU A 464 -11.63 -2.48 21.79
C GLU A 464 -12.68 -3.60 21.93
N CYS A 465 -13.75 -3.54 21.14
CA CYS A 465 -14.78 -4.57 21.13
C CYS A 465 -14.24 -5.92 20.67
N PHE A 466 -13.37 -5.97 19.65
CA PHE A 466 -12.77 -7.21 19.18
C PHE A 466 -11.82 -7.83 20.21
N CYS A 467 -10.99 -7.02 20.89
CA CYS A 467 -10.10 -7.48 21.95
C CYS A 467 -10.89 -8.03 23.16
N GLN A 468 -12.00 -7.38 23.51
CA GLN A 468 -12.88 -7.87 24.59
C GLN A 468 -13.60 -9.16 24.20
N ALA A 469 -14.02 -9.32 22.95
CA ALA A 469 -14.63 -10.56 22.48
C ALA A 469 -13.64 -11.75 22.50
N ALA A 470 -12.33 -11.50 22.34
CA ALA A 470 -11.31 -12.54 22.37
C ALA A 470 -11.24 -13.31 23.71
N SER A 471 -11.63 -12.69 24.84
CA SER A 471 -11.59 -13.36 26.16
C SER A 471 -12.63 -14.48 26.29
N GLU A 472 -13.73 -14.37 25.54
CA GLU A 472 -14.88 -15.28 25.59
C GLU A 472 -14.86 -16.36 24.49
N VAL A 473 -13.83 -16.36 23.62
CA VAL A 473 -13.62 -17.40 22.61
C VAL A 473 -13.40 -18.76 23.32
N GLY A 474 -14.14 -19.80 22.92
CA GLY A 474 -14.16 -21.12 23.58
C GLY A 474 -15.33 -21.33 24.55
N LYS A 475 -16.13 -20.29 24.87
CA LYS A 475 -17.30 -20.40 25.75
C LYS A 475 -18.63 -20.29 25.00
N GLU A 476 -18.61 -19.71 23.81
CA GLU A 476 -19.82 -19.37 23.05
C GLU A 476 -19.83 -20.07 21.69
N GLU A 477 -20.99 -20.64 21.32
CA GLU A 477 -21.13 -21.47 20.11
C GLU A 477 -20.83 -20.70 18.83
N PHE A 478 -21.22 -19.41 18.76
CA PHE A 478 -20.97 -18.57 17.59
C PHE A 478 -19.48 -18.27 17.38
N LEU A 479 -18.75 -17.91 18.43
CA LEU A 479 -17.32 -17.64 18.35
C LEU A 479 -16.54 -18.92 18.01
N ASP A 480 -16.96 -20.06 18.54
CA ASP A 480 -16.38 -21.35 18.17
C ASP A 480 -16.64 -21.69 16.70
N ARG A 481 -17.84 -21.38 16.17
CA ARG A 481 -18.14 -21.53 14.75
C ARG A 481 -17.28 -20.62 13.87
N LEU A 482 -17.01 -19.40 14.32
CA LEU A 482 -16.13 -18.44 13.63
C LEU A 482 -14.67 -18.90 13.57
N VAL A 483 -14.21 -19.59 14.62
CA VAL A 483 -12.82 -20.06 14.76
C VAL A 483 -12.58 -21.37 14.02
N ARG A 484 -13.62 -22.19 13.78
CA ARG A 484 -13.49 -23.45 13.02
C ARG A 484 -13.00 -23.17 11.60
N SER A 485 -11.77 -23.63 11.33
CA SER A 485 -11.20 -23.70 9.99
C SER A 485 -11.61 -25.02 9.33
N GLU A 486 -11.95 -25.01 8.04
CA GLU A 486 -12.15 -26.24 7.24
C GLU A 486 -10.85 -27.06 7.10
N ASP A 487 -9.70 -26.38 7.19
CA ASP A 487 -8.39 -27.02 7.18
C ASP A 487 -8.10 -27.62 8.57
N GLY A 488 -8.09 -28.95 8.64
CA GLY A 488 -7.86 -29.76 9.84
C GLY A 488 -6.47 -29.65 10.50
N GLU A 489 -5.75 -28.53 10.36
CA GLU A 489 -4.52 -28.23 11.09
C GLU A 489 -4.82 -27.48 12.38
N THR A 490 -5.42 -28.18 13.35
CA THR A 490 -5.59 -27.70 14.72
C THR A 490 -4.24 -27.70 15.47
N VAL A 491 -3.45 -26.64 15.28
CA VAL A 491 -2.22 -26.42 16.09
C VAL A 491 -2.21 -25.06 16.80
N ALA A 492 -2.95 -24.07 16.29
CA ALA A 492 -3.02 -22.75 16.92
C ALA A 492 -4.09 -22.68 18.03
N ALA A 493 -3.81 -21.92 19.09
CA ALA A 493 -4.79 -21.63 20.14
C ALA A 493 -6.04 -20.96 19.53
N PRO A 494 -7.26 -21.25 20.03
CA PRO A 494 -8.51 -20.74 19.45
C PRO A 494 -8.58 -19.21 19.42
N ARG A 495 -7.95 -18.54 20.39
CA ARG A 495 -7.82 -17.07 20.40
C ARG A 495 -6.93 -16.54 19.28
N LEU A 496 -5.85 -17.22 18.93
CA LEU A 496 -4.97 -16.81 17.82
C LEU A 496 -5.67 -16.96 16.48
N GLN A 497 -6.44 -18.03 16.30
CA GLN A 497 -7.28 -18.22 15.12
C GLN A 497 -8.34 -17.12 15.01
N TYR A 498 -8.95 -16.72 16.13
CA TYR A 498 -9.84 -15.56 16.17
C TYR A 498 -9.13 -14.27 15.75
N TYR A 499 -7.94 -13.98 16.30
CA TYR A 499 -7.16 -12.80 15.91
C TYR A 499 -6.78 -12.83 14.41
N ASP A 500 -6.40 -13.98 13.86
CA ASP A 500 -6.10 -14.13 12.42
C ASP A 500 -7.32 -13.77 11.56
N LYS A 501 -8.52 -14.26 11.93
CA LYS A 501 -9.78 -13.90 11.23
C LYS A 501 -10.08 -12.41 11.29
N VAL A 502 -9.90 -11.77 12.46
CA VAL A 502 -10.14 -10.33 12.62
C VAL A 502 -9.07 -9.51 11.89
N LEU A 503 -7.80 -9.95 11.86
CA LEU A 503 -6.74 -9.31 11.08
C LEU A 503 -7.07 -9.33 9.59
N ARG A 504 -7.49 -10.48 9.04
CA ARG A 504 -7.95 -10.57 7.64
C ARG A 504 -9.14 -9.63 7.36
N LEU A 505 -10.07 -9.51 8.30
CA LEU A 505 -11.18 -8.58 8.18
C LEU A 505 -10.69 -7.12 8.10
N LEU A 506 -9.79 -6.71 8.99
CA LEU A 506 -9.24 -5.35 9.02
C LEU A 506 -8.38 -5.05 7.78
N ASP A 507 -7.64 -6.03 7.27
CA ASP A 507 -6.87 -5.94 6.03
C ASP A 507 -7.79 -5.64 4.83
N VAL A 508 -8.96 -6.30 4.75
CA VAL A 508 -9.94 -6.11 3.67
C VAL A 508 -10.63 -4.74 3.77
N VAL A 509 -10.90 -4.26 4.98
CA VAL A 509 -11.45 -2.90 5.20
C VAL A 509 -10.41 -1.82 4.89
N GLY A 510 -9.11 -2.15 4.92
CA GLY A 510 -8.02 -1.25 4.57
C GLY A 510 -7.63 -0.28 5.69
N LEU A 511 -7.66 -0.74 6.95
CA LEU A 511 -7.30 0.08 8.12
C LEU A 511 -5.96 -0.40 8.75
N PRO A 512 -4.81 -0.02 8.16
CA PRO A 512 -3.50 -0.56 8.54
C PRO A 512 -3.08 -0.27 9.99
N GLU A 513 -3.46 0.87 10.56
CA GLU A 513 -3.13 1.24 11.94
C GLU A 513 -3.78 0.29 12.96
N LEU A 514 -5.03 -0.10 12.72
CA LEU A 514 -5.76 -1.03 13.60
C LEU A 514 -5.20 -2.45 13.48
N VAL A 515 -4.77 -2.85 12.27
CA VAL A 515 -4.11 -4.14 12.03
C VAL A 515 -2.83 -4.23 12.86
N ILE A 516 -2.02 -3.18 12.89
CA ILE A 516 -0.78 -3.15 13.69
C ILE A 516 -1.08 -3.30 15.18
N GLN A 517 -2.07 -2.56 15.71
CA GLN A 517 -2.44 -2.63 17.12
C GLN A 517 -2.97 -4.02 17.50
N LEU A 518 -3.87 -4.58 16.68
CA LEU A 518 -4.41 -5.92 16.89
C LEU A 518 -3.32 -6.98 16.79
N ALA A 519 -2.44 -6.93 15.78
CA ALA A 519 -1.34 -7.88 15.62
C ALA A 519 -0.35 -7.81 16.79
N THR A 520 -0.11 -6.62 17.34
CA THR A 520 0.73 -6.45 18.54
C THR A 520 0.09 -7.11 19.76
N SER A 521 -1.23 -6.99 19.94
CA SER A 521 -1.96 -7.72 21.00
C SER A 521 -2.02 -9.23 20.76
N ALA A 522 -2.09 -9.68 19.51
CA ALA A 522 -2.07 -11.10 19.17
C ALA A 522 -0.71 -11.75 19.47
N ILE A 523 0.40 -11.00 19.35
CA ILE A 523 1.73 -11.51 19.70
C ILE A 523 1.85 -11.85 21.18
N THR A 524 1.21 -11.09 22.08
CA THR A 524 1.22 -11.41 23.52
C THR A 524 0.48 -12.72 23.82
N GLU A 525 -0.52 -13.07 23.02
CA GLU A 525 -1.28 -14.32 23.14
C GLU A 525 -0.59 -15.50 22.44
N ALA A 526 0.34 -15.24 21.50
CA ALA A 526 1.04 -16.28 20.75
C ALA A 526 2.05 -17.08 21.58
N GLY A 527 2.41 -16.60 22.78
CA GLY A 527 3.33 -17.30 23.67
C GLY A 527 4.64 -17.67 22.98
N ASP A 528 4.98 -18.95 22.95
CA ASP A 528 6.23 -19.48 22.36
C ASP A 528 6.09 -19.99 20.91
N ASP A 529 4.92 -19.84 20.25
CA ASP A 529 4.76 -20.32 18.87
C ASP A 529 5.47 -19.40 17.86
N TRP A 530 6.71 -19.77 17.53
CA TRP A 530 7.56 -19.02 16.61
C TRP A 530 6.94 -18.85 15.20
N LYS A 531 6.09 -19.79 14.73
CA LYS A 531 5.48 -19.70 13.40
C LYS A 531 4.41 -18.62 13.35
N SER A 532 3.52 -18.61 14.33
CA SER A 532 2.49 -17.58 14.49
C SER A 532 3.10 -16.22 14.82
N GLN A 533 4.16 -16.18 15.63
CA GLN A 533 4.91 -14.94 15.81
C GLN A 533 5.52 -14.44 14.50
N ALA A 534 6.11 -15.33 13.67
CA ALA A 534 6.67 -14.93 12.39
C ALA A 534 5.61 -14.38 11.41
N THR A 535 4.41 -14.96 11.34
CA THR A 535 3.31 -14.44 10.49
C THR A 535 2.85 -13.07 10.99
N LEU A 536 2.57 -12.92 12.28
CA LEU A 536 2.10 -11.66 12.88
C LEU A 536 3.13 -10.54 12.73
N ARG A 537 4.42 -10.82 12.97
CA ARG A 537 5.51 -9.85 12.80
C ARG A 537 5.70 -9.43 11.34
N THR A 538 5.54 -10.36 10.40
CA THR A 538 5.54 -10.06 8.95
C THR A 538 4.37 -9.16 8.56
N CYS A 539 3.18 -9.41 9.15
CA CYS A 539 2.00 -8.57 8.96
C CYS A 539 2.23 -7.14 9.48
N ILE A 540 2.77 -7.00 10.69
CA ILE A 540 3.14 -5.70 11.27
C ILE A 540 4.13 -4.95 10.37
N PHE A 541 5.19 -5.64 9.91
CA PHE A 541 6.18 -5.07 8.99
C PHE A 541 5.53 -4.51 7.71
N LYS A 542 4.68 -5.31 7.05
CA LYS A 542 4.01 -4.92 5.80
C LYS A 542 3.16 -3.65 6.00
N HIS A 543 2.36 -3.60 7.06
CA HIS A 543 1.47 -2.45 7.31
C HIS A 543 2.22 -1.19 7.75
N HIS A 544 3.30 -1.29 8.54
CA HIS A 544 4.16 -0.13 8.82
C HIS A 544 4.87 0.39 7.56
N LEU A 545 5.26 -0.52 6.66
CA LEU A 545 5.84 -0.15 5.38
C LEU A 545 4.81 0.57 4.50
N ASP A 546 3.58 0.08 4.44
CA ASP A 546 2.49 0.73 3.69
C ASP A 546 2.17 2.14 4.23
N LEU A 547 2.20 2.33 5.55
CA LEU A 547 2.02 3.64 6.21
C LEU A 547 3.22 4.60 6.06
N GLY A 548 4.41 4.09 5.71
CA GLY A 548 5.63 4.90 5.60
C GLY A 548 6.37 5.12 6.92
N HIS A 549 6.05 4.35 7.96
CA HIS A 549 6.78 4.37 9.24
C HIS A 549 8.05 3.53 9.15
N ASN A 550 9.07 4.04 8.46
CA ASN A 550 10.27 3.29 8.09
C ASN A 550 11.07 2.74 9.28
N SER A 551 11.21 3.52 10.36
CA SER A 551 11.92 3.10 11.57
C SER A 551 11.21 1.93 12.27
N GLN A 552 9.89 2.04 12.44
CA GLN A 552 9.06 1.00 13.06
C GLN A 552 9.01 -0.27 12.20
N ALA A 553 8.93 -0.13 10.87
CA ALA A 553 9.03 -1.27 9.95
C ALA A 553 10.38 -1.99 10.11
N TYR A 554 11.49 -1.24 10.18
CA TYR A 554 12.81 -1.83 10.39
C TYR A 554 12.92 -2.54 11.76
N GLU A 555 12.39 -1.95 12.84
CA GLU A 555 12.33 -2.59 14.15
C GLU A 555 11.54 -3.91 14.11
N ALA A 556 10.36 -3.91 13.48
CA ALA A 556 9.55 -5.11 13.30
C ALA A 556 10.30 -6.21 12.53
N LEU A 557 11.06 -5.84 11.50
CA LEU A 557 11.88 -6.77 10.70
C LEU A 557 12.98 -7.44 11.52
N THR A 558 13.65 -6.70 12.42
CA THR A 558 14.69 -7.28 13.28
C THR A 558 14.14 -8.28 14.29
N GLN A 559 12.86 -8.21 14.60
CA GLN A 559 12.19 -9.06 15.59
C GLN A 559 11.55 -10.32 14.97
N ILE A 560 11.70 -10.55 13.66
CA ILE A 560 11.22 -11.76 12.98
C ILE A 560 12.13 -12.95 13.32
N PRO A 561 11.60 -14.07 13.87
CA PRO A 561 12.41 -15.23 14.24
C PRO A 561 12.84 -16.10 13.03
N ASP A 562 12.09 -16.06 11.92
CA ASP A 562 12.37 -16.82 10.70
C ASP A 562 13.28 -16.03 9.74
N SER A 563 14.46 -16.59 9.44
CA SER A 563 15.45 -15.96 8.57
C SER A 563 14.98 -15.84 7.12
N SER A 564 14.17 -16.78 6.63
CA SER A 564 13.69 -16.75 5.24
C SER A 564 12.73 -15.58 5.00
N ARG A 565 11.71 -15.45 5.85
CA ARG A 565 10.76 -14.34 5.84
C ARG A 565 11.43 -13.01 6.13
N GLN A 566 12.41 -12.98 7.03
CA GLN A 566 13.18 -11.77 7.30
C GLN A 566 13.90 -11.24 6.04
N LEU A 567 14.47 -12.13 5.22
CA LEU A 567 15.12 -11.73 3.96
C LEU A 567 14.13 -11.24 2.91
N ASP A 568 12.94 -11.84 2.83
CA ASP A 568 11.89 -11.38 1.90
C ASP A 568 11.32 -10.02 2.31
N CYS A 569 11.07 -9.81 3.60
CA CYS A 569 10.73 -8.50 4.15
C CYS A 569 11.83 -7.46 3.88
N LEU A 570 13.11 -7.84 4.04
CA LEU A 570 14.25 -6.96 3.77
C LEU A 570 14.30 -6.55 2.31
N ARG A 571 14.09 -7.50 1.39
CA ARG A 571 14.00 -7.21 -0.05
C ARG A 571 12.90 -6.19 -0.29
N GLN A 572 11.70 -6.43 0.24
CA GLN A 572 10.55 -5.53 0.10
C GLN A 572 10.85 -4.12 0.64
N LEU A 573 11.45 -4.02 1.84
CA LEU A 573 11.86 -2.75 2.44
C LEU A 573 12.79 -1.96 1.51
N VAL A 574 13.84 -2.61 1.00
CA VAL A 574 14.81 -1.97 0.08
C VAL A 574 14.12 -1.52 -1.21
N VAL A 575 13.17 -2.30 -1.75
CA VAL A 575 12.39 -1.91 -2.94
C VAL A 575 11.61 -0.63 -2.67
N VAL A 576 10.76 -0.66 -1.65
CA VAL A 576 9.78 0.39 -1.39
C VAL A 576 10.48 1.69 -1.01
N LEU A 577 11.55 1.63 -0.21
CA LEU A 577 12.33 2.83 0.14
C LEU A 577 13.03 3.45 -1.08
N CYS A 578 13.52 2.62 -2.01
CA CYS A 578 14.11 3.12 -3.26
C CYS A 578 13.06 3.77 -4.17
N GLU A 579 11.89 3.15 -4.31
CA GLU A 579 10.77 3.68 -5.11
C GLU A 579 10.21 5.00 -4.52
N ARG A 580 10.17 5.11 -3.19
CA ARG A 580 9.75 6.33 -2.48
C ARG A 580 10.84 7.39 -2.39
N SER A 581 12.04 7.14 -2.91
CA SER A 581 13.22 8.03 -2.83
C SER A 581 13.68 8.39 -1.40
N GLN A 582 13.30 7.59 -0.39
CA GLN A 582 13.70 7.77 1.01
C GLN A 582 15.06 7.12 1.29
N LEU A 583 16.09 7.63 0.61
CA LEU A 583 17.43 7.02 0.57
C LEU A 583 18.23 7.21 1.86
N GLN A 584 17.92 8.27 2.63
CA GLN A 584 18.62 8.58 3.88
C GLN A 584 18.42 7.49 4.93
N ASP A 585 17.16 7.11 5.17
CA ASP A 585 16.79 6.05 6.10
C ASP A 585 17.50 4.74 5.76
N LEU A 586 17.55 4.39 4.47
CA LEU A 586 18.23 3.18 3.99
C LEU A 586 19.72 3.17 4.34
N VAL A 587 20.40 4.32 4.34
CA VAL A 587 21.82 4.42 4.66
C VAL A 587 22.05 4.39 6.17
N GLU A 588 21.22 5.09 6.94
CA GLU A 588 21.36 5.28 8.38
C GLU A 588 21.00 4.03 9.20
N PHE A 589 20.15 3.13 8.68
CA PHE A 589 19.77 1.93 9.43
C PHE A 589 20.97 1.02 9.78
N PRO A 590 21.01 0.44 11.00
CA PRO A 590 22.16 -0.30 11.49
C PRO A 590 22.31 -1.73 10.93
N TYR A 591 21.33 -2.29 10.21
CA TYR A 591 21.29 -3.64 9.61
C TYR A 591 22.04 -4.74 10.36
N VAL A 592 21.77 -4.92 11.65
CA VAL A 592 22.46 -5.92 12.50
C VAL A 592 22.34 -7.31 11.85
N ASN A 593 23.47 -7.93 11.52
CA ASN A 593 23.59 -9.22 10.80
C ASN A 593 22.99 -9.30 9.38
N LEU A 594 22.40 -8.22 8.85
CA LEU A 594 21.76 -8.19 7.52
C LEU A 594 22.55 -7.36 6.48
N HIS A 595 23.67 -6.77 6.88
CA HIS A 595 24.50 -5.91 6.02
C HIS A 595 24.85 -6.52 4.66
N ASN A 596 25.30 -7.78 4.63
CA ASN A 596 25.74 -8.43 3.39
C ASN A 596 24.55 -8.67 2.44
N GLU A 597 23.37 -8.95 2.99
CA GLU A 597 22.15 -9.20 2.24
C GLU A 597 21.62 -7.89 1.62
N VAL A 598 21.61 -6.79 2.37
CA VAL A 598 21.26 -5.46 1.82
C VAL A 598 22.18 -5.08 0.68
N VAL A 599 23.49 -5.23 0.87
CA VAL A 599 24.48 -4.95 -0.18
C VAL A 599 24.24 -5.85 -1.38
N GLY A 600 24.00 -7.15 -1.20
CA GLY A 600 23.67 -8.08 -2.29
C GLY A 600 22.40 -7.71 -3.06
N ILE A 601 21.36 -7.26 -2.36
CA ILE A 601 20.10 -6.81 -2.98
C ILE A 601 20.32 -5.52 -3.79
N ILE A 602 21.01 -4.53 -3.23
CA ILE A 602 21.29 -3.27 -3.93
C ILE A 602 22.24 -3.52 -5.11
N GLU A 603 23.27 -4.35 -4.96
CA GLU A 603 24.20 -4.71 -6.04
C GLU A 603 23.50 -5.44 -7.20
N SER A 604 22.67 -6.44 -6.89
CA SER A 604 21.94 -7.19 -7.92
C SER A 604 20.97 -6.29 -8.70
N ARG A 605 20.29 -5.37 -8.01
CA ARG A 605 19.44 -4.35 -8.63
C ARG A 605 20.22 -3.33 -9.43
N ALA A 606 21.33 -2.83 -8.88
CA ALA A 606 22.20 -1.89 -9.57
C ALA A 606 22.66 -2.47 -10.90
N ARG A 607 23.04 -3.76 -10.95
CA ARG A 607 23.47 -4.46 -12.18
C ARG A 607 22.32 -4.78 -13.15
N ALA A 608 21.09 -4.94 -12.66
CA ALA A 608 19.94 -5.31 -13.49
C ALA A 608 19.20 -4.10 -14.10
N VAL A 609 19.14 -2.97 -13.38
CA VAL A 609 18.37 -1.79 -13.76
C VAL A 609 19.19 -0.88 -14.69
N ASP A 610 18.51 -0.16 -15.59
CA ASP A 610 19.11 0.81 -16.50
C ASP A 610 19.65 2.04 -15.74
N LEU A 611 20.88 2.46 -16.07
CA LEU A 611 21.66 3.49 -15.37
C LEU A 611 21.01 4.88 -15.41
N MET A 612 20.12 5.12 -16.36
CA MET A 612 19.46 6.42 -16.55
C MET A 612 18.19 6.60 -15.71
N THR A 613 17.67 5.53 -15.08
CA THR A 613 16.39 5.57 -14.36
C THR A 613 16.55 5.75 -12.85
N HIS A 614 17.43 4.97 -12.21
CA HIS A 614 17.63 4.97 -10.77
C HIS A 614 19.12 4.89 -10.40
N ASN A 615 19.56 5.74 -9.48
CA ASN A 615 20.97 5.88 -9.10
C ASN A 615 21.40 4.89 -8.00
N TYR A 616 21.19 3.58 -8.19
CA TYR A 616 21.54 2.56 -7.20
C TYR A 616 23.05 2.52 -6.87
N TYR A 617 23.93 2.84 -7.83
CA TYR A 617 25.37 2.92 -7.60
C TYR A 617 25.77 4.08 -6.69
N GLU A 618 25.12 5.24 -6.83
CA GLU A 618 25.36 6.41 -5.97
C GLU A 618 24.87 6.14 -4.54
N LEU A 619 23.73 5.45 -4.41
CA LEU A 619 23.20 4.96 -3.13
C LEU A 619 24.16 3.97 -2.46
N LEU A 620 24.65 2.98 -3.21
CA LEU A 620 25.58 1.98 -2.70
C LEU A 620 26.91 2.60 -2.28
N TYR A 621 27.38 3.61 -3.01
CA TYR A 621 28.52 4.42 -2.60
C TYR A 621 28.27 5.17 -1.29
N ALA A 622 27.17 5.91 -1.17
CA ALA A 622 26.81 6.61 0.06
C ALA A 622 26.70 5.64 1.25
N PHE A 623 26.11 4.47 1.04
CA PHE A 623 25.98 3.39 2.02
C PHE A 623 27.35 2.90 2.56
N HIS A 624 28.34 2.76 1.68
CA HIS A 624 29.68 2.34 2.07
C HIS A 624 30.51 3.47 2.70
N ILE A 625 30.37 4.71 2.24
CA ILE A 625 31.05 5.88 2.82
C ILE A 625 30.57 6.11 4.26
N TYR A 626 29.26 6.04 4.51
CA TYR A 626 28.69 6.22 5.85
C TYR A 626 29.25 5.20 6.86
N ARG A 627 29.50 3.95 6.42
CA ARG A 627 30.08 2.87 7.25
C ARG A 627 31.61 2.82 7.21
N HIS A 628 32.28 3.83 6.66
CA HIS A 628 33.74 3.92 6.49
C HIS A 628 34.37 2.76 5.71
N ASN A 629 33.59 2.07 4.88
CA ASN A 629 34.06 0.97 4.02
C ASN A 629 34.57 1.52 2.67
N TYR A 630 35.62 2.34 2.72
CA TYR A 630 36.14 3.06 1.55
C TYR A 630 36.57 2.14 0.40
N ARG A 631 37.04 0.92 0.70
CA ARG A 631 37.48 -0.02 -0.33
C ARG A 631 36.32 -0.51 -1.20
N LYS A 632 35.21 -0.89 -0.56
CA LYS A 632 34.00 -1.30 -1.26
C LYS A 632 33.36 -0.11 -1.97
N ALA A 633 33.34 1.07 -1.34
CA ALA A 633 32.87 2.30 -1.99
C ALA A 633 33.63 2.60 -3.30
N GLY A 634 34.96 2.49 -3.28
CA GLY A 634 35.79 2.68 -4.47
C GLY A 634 35.55 1.61 -5.55
N THR A 635 35.35 0.35 -5.15
CA THR A 635 35.02 -0.75 -6.08
C THR A 635 33.69 -0.50 -6.79
N VAL A 636 32.67 -0.07 -6.06
CA VAL A 636 31.33 0.22 -6.58
C VAL A 636 31.36 1.39 -7.57
N MET A 637 32.06 2.48 -7.23
CA MET A 637 32.20 3.62 -8.14
C MET A 637 33.03 3.29 -9.38
N PHE A 638 34.03 2.42 -9.26
CA PHE A 638 34.77 1.92 -10.41
C PHE A 638 33.88 1.06 -11.33
N GLU A 639 33.09 0.12 -10.77
CA GLU A 639 32.12 -0.68 -11.53
C GLU A 639 31.09 0.22 -12.25
N TYR A 640 30.58 1.24 -11.55
CA TYR A 640 29.66 2.23 -12.12
C TYR A 640 30.27 2.97 -13.30
N GLY A 641 31.51 3.48 -13.15
CA GLY A 641 32.24 4.17 -14.22
C GLY A 641 32.52 3.27 -15.43
N MET A 642 32.88 1.99 -15.20
CA MET A 642 33.05 1.01 -16.27
C MET A 642 31.76 0.79 -17.07
N ARG A 643 30.64 0.66 -16.36
CA ARG A 643 29.34 0.41 -17.00
C ARG A 643 28.82 1.63 -17.75
N LEU A 644 28.97 2.83 -17.17
CA LEU A 644 28.66 4.11 -17.82
C LEU A 644 29.42 4.26 -19.15
N GLY A 645 30.72 3.93 -19.18
CA GLY A 645 31.51 3.99 -20.41
C GLY A 645 31.03 3.05 -21.52
N ARG A 646 30.43 1.92 -21.16
CA ARG A 646 29.90 0.94 -22.13
C ARG A 646 28.51 1.29 -22.64
N GLU A 647 27.61 1.64 -21.71
CA GLU A 647 26.17 1.79 -21.95
C GLU A 647 25.76 3.23 -22.30
N VAL A 648 26.39 4.25 -21.68
CA VAL A 648 25.98 5.66 -21.79
C VAL A 648 27.05 6.49 -22.51
N ARG A 649 27.08 6.36 -23.85
CA ARG A 649 28.04 7.06 -24.74
C ARG A 649 27.58 8.48 -25.07
N THR A 650 27.35 9.28 -24.03
CA THR A 650 27.02 10.70 -24.14
C THR A 650 28.09 11.53 -23.45
N ILE A 651 28.19 12.82 -23.78
CA ILE A 651 29.14 13.74 -23.11
C ILE A 651 28.92 13.70 -21.59
N ARG A 652 27.66 13.78 -21.14
CA ARG A 652 27.30 13.68 -19.71
C ARG A 652 27.66 12.33 -19.10
N GLY A 653 27.54 11.24 -19.86
CA GLY A 653 27.95 9.89 -19.42
C GLY A 653 29.45 9.78 -19.20
N LEU A 654 30.25 10.37 -20.10
CA LEU A 654 31.72 10.43 -19.99
C LEU A 654 32.17 11.35 -18.83
N GLU A 655 31.48 12.48 -18.61
CA GLU A 655 31.70 13.33 -17.43
C GLU A 655 31.45 12.56 -16.13
N LYS A 656 30.30 11.86 -16.04
CA LYS A 656 30.00 11.01 -14.90
C LYS A 656 31.03 9.89 -14.73
N GLN A 657 31.45 9.24 -15.81
CA GLN A 657 32.50 8.21 -15.77
C GLN A 657 33.80 8.76 -15.15
N GLY A 658 34.27 9.93 -15.59
CA GLY A 658 35.44 10.58 -15.02
C GLY A 658 35.27 10.87 -13.53
N ASN A 659 34.11 11.41 -13.14
CA ASN A 659 33.79 11.69 -11.74
C ASN A 659 33.76 10.43 -10.87
N CYS A 660 33.22 9.31 -11.38
CA CYS A 660 33.19 8.03 -10.69
C CYS A 660 34.60 7.49 -10.44
N TYR A 661 35.50 7.57 -11.42
CA TYR A 661 36.89 7.16 -11.25
C TYR A 661 37.64 8.07 -10.27
N LEU A 662 37.41 9.38 -10.31
CA LEU A 662 37.96 10.30 -9.32
C LEU A 662 37.46 9.99 -7.90
N ALA A 663 36.17 9.70 -7.74
CA ALA A 663 35.61 9.27 -6.45
C ALA A 663 36.24 7.96 -5.96
N ALA A 664 36.48 6.99 -6.85
CA ALA A 664 37.16 5.75 -6.53
C ALA A 664 38.62 5.98 -6.09
N ILE A 665 39.37 6.83 -6.82
CA ILE A 665 40.75 7.22 -6.44
C ILE A 665 40.75 7.88 -5.06
N ASN A 666 39.83 8.81 -4.81
CA ASN A 666 39.72 9.47 -3.52
C ASN A 666 39.44 8.45 -2.39
N CYS A 667 38.55 7.48 -2.62
CA CYS A 667 38.29 6.41 -1.65
C CYS A 667 39.52 5.56 -1.37
N LEU A 668 40.27 5.16 -2.39
CA LEU A 668 41.48 4.36 -2.21
C LEU A 668 42.61 5.12 -1.52
N ARG A 669 42.73 6.44 -1.75
CA ARG A 669 43.70 7.31 -1.07
C ARG A 669 43.41 7.50 0.42
N LEU A 670 42.16 7.33 0.85
CA LEU A 670 41.79 7.33 2.27
C LEU A 670 42.22 6.04 3.01
N ILE A 671 42.59 5.00 2.26
CA ILE A 671 43.03 3.71 2.79
C ILE A 671 44.55 3.66 2.80
N ARG A 672 45.12 2.84 3.69
CA ARG A 672 46.56 2.53 3.65
C ARG A 672 46.94 1.93 2.29
N PRO A 673 48.12 2.28 1.74
CA PRO A 673 48.53 1.87 0.40
C PRO A 673 48.57 0.34 0.22
N GLU A 674 48.87 -0.42 1.28
CA GLU A 674 48.88 -1.89 1.28
C GLU A 674 47.52 -2.53 0.91
N TYR A 675 46.41 -1.82 1.14
CA TYR A 675 45.05 -2.32 0.89
C TYR A 675 44.33 -1.56 -0.23
N ALA A 676 45.04 -0.68 -0.94
CA ALA A 676 44.50 0.21 -1.97
C ALA A 676 44.41 -0.46 -3.35
N TRP A 677 43.57 -1.51 -3.45
CA TRP A 677 43.37 -2.26 -4.68
C TRP A 677 41.91 -2.70 -4.88
N ILE A 678 41.51 -2.79 -6.15
CA ILE A 678 40.18 -3.17 -6.62
C ILE A 678 40.26 -4.49 -7.41
N VAL A 679 39.20 -5.29 -7.33
CA VAL A 679 39.06 -6.54 -8.08
C VAL A 679 38.29 -6.28 -9.37
N GLN A 680 38.90 -6.59 -10.51
CA GLN A 680 38.26 -6.50 -11.82
C GLN A 680 38.20 -7.89 -12.49
N PRO A 681 37.10 -8.28 -13.14
CA PRO A 681 37.11 -9.39 -14.07
C PRO A 681 37.90 -9.01 -15.33
N ALA A 682 38.90 -9.80 -15.70
CA ALA A 682 39.86 -9.49 -16.77
C ALA A 682 39.20 -8.97 -18.05
N SER A 683 39.87 -8.01 -18.70
CA SER A 683 39.44 -7.41 -19.98
C SER A 683 39.18 -8.50 -21.02
N GLY A 684 37.91 -8.67 -21.40
CA GLY A 684 37.46 -9.74 -22.32
C GLY A 684 36.52 -10.77 -21.69
N ALA A 685 36.35 -10.78 -20.36
CA ALA A 685 35.30 -11.56 -19.73
C ALA A 685 33.93 -10.96 -20.08
N VAL A 686 33.17 -11.69 -20.92
CA VAL A 686 31.77 -11.38 -21.19
C VAL A 686 31.02 -11.44 -19.86
N TYR A 687 30.53 -10.30 -19.38
CA TYR A 687 29.48 -10.29 -18.39
C TYR A 687 28.24 -10.87 -19.07
N ASP A 688 27.99 -12.16 -18.89
CA ASP A 688 26.65 -12.68 -19.14
C ASP A 688 25.71 -11.93 -18.19
N ARG A 689 24.77 -11.17 -18.77
CA ARG A 689 23.63 -10.63 -18.02
C ARG A 689 22.98 -11.80 -17.28
N PRO A 690 22.74 -11.71 -15.96
CA PRO A 690 21.89 -12.68 -15.27
C PRO A 690 20.53 -12.72 -15.98
N GLY A 691 20.22 -13.85 -16.64
CA GLY A 691 19.00 -14.02 -17.45
C GLY A 691 19.19 -14.07 -18.97
N ALA A 692 20.41 -13.95 -19.51
CA ALA A 692 20.66 -14.25 -20.92
C ALA A 692 20.53 -15.76 -21.17
N SER A 693 19.76 -16.15 -22.19
CA SER A 693 19.60 -17.57 -22.57
C SER A 693 20.98 -18.20 -22.85
N PRO A 694 21.24 -19.44 -22.37
CA PRO A 694 22.50 -20.12 -22.64
C PRO A 694 22.76 -20.17 -24.14
N LYS A 695 23.95 -19.71 -24.57
CA LYS A 695 24.35 -19.85 -25.97
C LYS A 695 24.37 -21.35 -26.31
N ARG A 696 23.54 -21.74 -27.27
CA ARG A 696 23.49 -23.10 -27.81
C ARG A 696 24.36 -23.16 -29.05
N ASN A 697 25.08 -24.26 -29.22
CA ASN A 697 25.77 -24.54 -30.47
C ASN A 697 24.77 -24.75 -31.62
N HIS A 698 25.27 -24.83 -32.85
CA HIS A 698 24.46 -25.13 -34.04
C HIS A 698 23.67 -26.45 -33.91
N ASP A 699 24.08 -27.33 -32.99
CA ASP A 699 23.45 -28.62 -32.64
C ASP A 699 22.51 -28.57 -31.40
N GLY A 700 22.26 -27.39 -30.83
CA GLY A 700 21.31 -27.21 -29.72
C GLY A 700 21.84 -27.56 -28.32
N GLU A 701 23.08 -28.03 -28.18
CA GLU A 701 23.72 -28.27 -26.88
C GLU A 701 24.19 -26.96 -26.21
N CYS A 702 23.98 -26.85 -24.89
CA CYS A 702 24.45 -25.73 -24.09
C CYS A 702 25.99 -25.75 -24.01
N THR A 703 26.66 -24.70 -24.48
CA THR A 703 28.10 -24.56 -24.26
C THR A 703 28.38 -24.36 -22.77
N ALA A 704 29.24 -25.19 -22.18
CA ALA A 704 29.74 -24.96 -20.83
C ALA A 704 30.44 -23.60 -20.76
N ALA A 705 30.15 -22.82 -19.71
CA ALA A 705 30.84 -21.55 -19.45
C ALA A 705 32.36 -21.80 -19.34
N PRO A 706 33.21 -20.96 -19.97
CA PRO A 706 34.66 -21.18 -19.91
C PRO A 706 35.16 -21.12 -18.46
N PRO A 707 35.94 -22.11 -18.01
CA PRO A 707 36.47 -22.15 -16.66
C PRO A 707 37.73 -21.29 -16.64
N ASN A 708 37.57 -19.99 -16.38
CA ASN A 708 38.56 -19.11 -15.74
C ASN A 708 38.10 -17.67 -15.93
N ARG A 709 37.31 -17.17 -14.98
CA ARG A 709 37.27 -15.72 -14.72
C ARG A 709 38.65 -15.35 -14.20
N GLN A 710 39.56 -14.96 -15.09
CA GLN A 710 40.82 -14.37 -14.67
C GLN A 710 40.48 -13.10 -13.92
N ILE A 711 40.85 -13.05 -12.64
CA ILE A 711 40.63 -11.92 -11.76
C ILE A 711 41.89 -11.07 -11.85
N GLU A 712 41.74 -9.82 -12.26
CA GLU A 712 42.82 -8.83 -12.33
C GLU A 712 42.71 -7.89 -11.12
N ILE A 713 43.84 -7.68 -10.43
CA ILE A 713 43.93 -6.76 -9.30
C ILE A 713 44.40 -5.41 -9.85
N LEU A 714 43.53 -4.41 -9.77
CA LEU A 714 43.83 -3.05 -10.19
C LEU A 714 44.34 -2.25 -8.98
N GLU A 715 45.62 -1.89 -9.02
CA GLU A 715 46.24 -0.96 -8.08
C GLU A 715 45.91 0.50 -8.41
N LEU A 716 46.20 1.41 -7.47
CA LEU A 716 45.92 2.84 -7.63
C LEU A 716 46.50 3.44 -8.92
N GLU A 717 47.72 3.06 -9.30
CA GLU A 717 48.33 3.52 -10.56
C GLU A 717 47.56 3.07 -11.80
N GLY A 718 46.97 1.86 -11.76
CA GLY A 718 46.11 1.37 -12.83
C GLY A 718 44.80 2.16 -12.93
N LEU A 719 44.21 2.49 -11.78
CA LEU A 719 43.00 3.31 -11.71
C LEU A 719 43.24 4.75 -12.19
N GLU A 720 44.40 5.33 -11.89
CA GLU A 720 44.81 6.65 -12.39
C GLU A 720 44.97 6.65 -13.91
N LYS A 721 45.50 5.57 -14.50
CA LYS A 721 45.55 5.40 -15.96
C LYS A 721 44.16 5.34 -16.58
N GLU A 722 43.23 4.56 -16.04
CA GLU A 722 41.85 4.50 -16.52
C GLU A 722 41.11 5.85 -16.38
N CYS A 723 41.36 6.58 -15.29
CA CYS A 723 40.84 7.93 -15.09
C CYS A 723 41.40 8.91 -16.13
N SER A 724 42.70 8.83 -16.44
CA SER A 724 43.32 9.64 -17.47
C SER A 724 42.70 9.35 -18.85
N LEU A 725 42.46 8.07 -19.16
CA LEU A 725 41.82 7.65 -20.40
C LEU A 725 40.39 8.18 -20.51
N ALA A 726 39.57 8.03 -19.46
CA ALA A 726 38.22 8.60 -19.42
C ALA A 726 38.21 10.13 -19.62
N ARG A 727 39.16 10.84 -19.00
CA ARG A 727 39.31 12.28 -19.19
C ARG A 727 39.70 12.63 -20.63
N THR A 728 40.60 11.88 -21.26
CA THR A 728 40.96 12.10 -22.68
C THR A 728 39.78 11.84 -23.63
N ARG A 729 38.95 10.82 -23.35
CA ARG A 729 37.70 10.56 -24.08
C ARG A 729 36.75 11.74 -23.98
N LEU A 730 36.59 12.31 -22.78
CA LEU A 730 35.77 13.49 -22.56
C LEU A 730 36.29 14.71 -23.31
N THR A 731 37.60 14.99 -23.28
CA THR A 731 38.18 16.13 -23.99
C THR A 731 37.99 16.02 -25.51
N LEU A 732 38.10 14.82 -26.06
CA LEU A 732 37.80 14.59 -27.48
C LEU A 732 36.31 14.80 -27.77
N ALA A 733 35.44 14.23 -26.95
CA ALA A 733 33.98 14.36 -27.06
C ALA A 733 33.49 15.82 -26.99
N GLN A 734 34.16 16.68 -26.21
CA GLN A 734 33.85 18.11 -26.11
C GLN A 734 34.32 18.90 -27.34
N HIS A 735 35.46 18.52 -27.94
CA HIS A 735 36.00 19.17 -29.13
C HIS A 735 35.32 18.71 -30.42
N ASP A 736 34.96 17.43 -30.50
CA ASP A 736 34.22 16.84 -31.61
C ASP A 736 33.04 15.98 -31.09
N PRO A 737 31.81 16.55 -31.06
CA PRO A 737 30.62 15.84 -30.63
C PRO A 737 30.27 14.61 -31.48
N ALA A 738 30.73 14.54 -32.74
CA ALA A 738 30.48 13.38 -33.60
C ALA A 738 31.33 12.16 -33.19
N ALA A 739 32.51 12.40 -32.60
CA ALA A 739 33.43 11.36 -32.17
C ALA A 739 33.03 10.66 -30.86
N VAL A 740 32.00 11.15 -30.14
CA VAL A 740 31.59 10.65 -28.81
C VAL A 740 31.30 9.15 -28.81
N ALA A 741 30.60 8.65 -29.82
CA ALA A 741 30.20 7.25 -29.90
C ALA A 741 31.39 6.29 -30.08
N VAL A 742 32.45 6.77 -30.74
CA VAL A 742 33.69 6.02 -31.02
C VAL A 742 34.66 6.13 -29.84
N ALA A 743 34.77 7.33 -29.24
CA ALA A 743 35.64 7.60 -28.10
C ALA A 743 35.28 6.76 -26.87
N GLY A 744 33.99 6.47 -26.64
CA GLY A 744 33.56 5.67 -25.48
C GLY A 744 34.11 4.24 -25.44
N SER A 745 34.40 3.63 -26.59
CA SER A 745 34.88 2.25 -26.71
C SER A 745 36.36 2.13 -27.10
N SER A 746 37.02 3.24 -27.45
CA SER A 746 38.36 3.20 -28.02
C SER A 746 39.41 2.76 -27.00
N SER A 747 40.33 1.90 -27.42
CA SER A 747 41.53 1.56 -26.64
C SER A 747 42.45 2.79 -26.51
N ALA A 748 43.47 2.73 -25.64
CA ALA A 748 44.44 3.81 -25.52
C ALA A 748 45.16 4.09 -26.86
N GLU A 749 45.47 3.06 -27.65
CA GLU A 749 46.12 3.19 -28.97
C GLU A 749 45.19 3.84 -29.99
N GLU A 750 43.94 3.38 -30.08
CA GLU A 750 42.93 3.97 -30.97
C GLU A 750 42.65 5.44 -30.57
N MET A 751 42.61 5.71 -29.26
CA MET A 751 42.41 7.06 -28.75
C MET A 751 43.53 8.01 -29.19
N VAL A 752 44.79 7.56 -29.22
CA VAL A 752 45.91 8.37 -29.75
C VAL A 752 45.64 8.73 -31.21
N THR A 753 45.18 7.79 -32.04
CA THR A 753 44.88 8.09 -33.46
C THR A 753 43.74 9.10 -33.62
N LEU A 754 42.68 9.00 -32.80
CA LEU A 754 41.54 9.92 -32.82
C LEU A 754 41.94 11.33 -32.34
N LEU A 755 42.74 11.43 -31.28
CA LEU A 755 43.26 12.71 -30.79
C LEU A 755 44.13 13.41 -31.83
N VAL A 756 44.96 12.64 -32.54
CA VAL A 756 45.79 13.14 -33.65
C VAL A 756 44.95 13.65 -34.82
N GLN A 757 43.86 12.94 -35.18
CA GLN A 757 42.92 13.40 -36.19
C GLN A 757 42.21 14.70 -35.77
N ALA A 758 41.76 14.80 -34.52
CA ALA A 758 41.14 16.00 -33.95
C ALA A 758 42.13 17.18 -33.82
N GLY A 759 43.44 16.92 -33.68
CA GLY A 759 44.48 17.94 -33.51
C GLY A 759 44.80 18.29 -32.05
N LEU A 760 44.45 17.41 -31.11
CA LEU A 760 44.73 17.56 -29.68
C LEU A 760 46.05 16.87 -29.30
N PHE A 761 47.17 17.38 -29.81
CA PHE A 761 48.48 16.74 -29.72
C PHE A 761 49.05 16.68 -28.29
N ASP A 762 48.89 17.72 -27.46
CA ASP A 762 49.36 17.67 -26.06
C ASP A 762 48.69 16.57 -25.26
N THR A 763 47.37 16.41 -25.45
CA THR A 763 46.60 15.35 -24.78
C THR A 763 47.02 13.97 -25.28
N ALA A 764 47.32 13.82 -26.57
CA ALA A 764 47.85 12.59 -27.15
C ALA A 764 49.24 12.24 -26.58
N ILE A 765 50.13 13.23 -26.43
CA ILE A 765 51.46 13.04 -25.83
C ILE A 765 51.33 12.63 -24.37
N SER A 766 50.46 13.29 -23.60
CA SER A 766 50.19 12.94 -22.19
C SER A 766 49.66 11.50 -22.07
N LEU A 767 48.75 11.09 -22.96
CA LEU A 767 48.22 9.73 -23.02
C LEU A 767 49.32 8.71 -23.35
N CYS A 768 50.15 8.99 -24.36
CA CYS A 768 51.27 8.13 -24.73
C CYS A 768 52.28 7.96 -23.58
N GLN A 769 52.57 9.02 -22.82
CA GLN A 769 53.45 8.94 -21.65
C GLN A 769 52.83 8.09 -20.53
N THR A 770 51.52 8.22 -20.31
CA THR A 770 50.78 7.51 -19.25
C THR A 770 50.70 6.01 -19.52
N PHE A 771 50.47 5.63 -20.78
CA PHE A 771 50.36 4.23 -21.21
C PHE A 771 51.68 3.65 -21.76
N LYS A 772 52.77 4.43 -21.79
CA LYS A 772 54.07 4.06 -22.38
C LYS A 772 53.96 3.63 -23.86
N LEU A 773 53.14 4.34 -24.64
CA LEU A 773 52.95 4.11 -26.08
C LEU A 773 53.98 4.91 -26.92
N PRO A 774 54.28 4.48 -28.16
CA PRO A 774 55.17 5.23 -29.04
C PRO A 774 54.58 6.58 -29.45
N LEU A 775 55.40 7.64 -29.43
CA LEU A 775 54.99 8.99 -29.87
C LEU A 775 55.02 9.17 -31.39
N THR A 776 55.49 8.17 -32.14
CA THR A 776 55.61 8.26 -33.62
C THR A 776 54.30 8.67 -34.32
N PRO A 777 53.11 8.14 -33.99
CA PRO A 777 51.87 8.52 -34.69
C PRO A 777 51.49 9.99 -34.46
N VAL A 778 51.90 10.56 -33.32
CA VAL A 778 51.63 11.96 -32.97
C VAL A 778 52.46 12.89 -33.86
N PHE A 779 53.76 12.59 -34.03
CA PHE A 779 54.65 13.39 -34.88
C PHE A 779 54.30 13.25 -36.37
N GLU A 780 53.95 12.05 -36.85
CA GLU A 780 53.48 11.87 -38.24
C GLU A 780 52.19 12.65 -38.51
N GLY A 781 51.25 12.60 -37.56
CA GLY A 781 49.98 13.30 -37.68
C GLY A 781 50.13 14.82 -37.64
N LEU A 782 51.01 15.34 -36.76
CA LEU A 782 51.30 16.77 -36.71
C LEU A 782 52.00 17.25 -37.98
N ALA A 783 52.99 16.50 -38.48
CA ALA A 783 53.65 16.80 -39.74
C ALA A 783 52.64 16.80 -40.91
N PHE A 784 51.76 15.80 -40.96
CA PHE A 784 50.71 15.72 -41.98
C PHE A 784 49.71 16.89 -41.90
N LYS A 785 49.33 17.36 -40.69
CA LYS A 785 48.51 18.57 -40.55
C LYS A 785 49.25 19.82 -41.01
N CYS A 786 50.54 19.97 -40.72
CA CYS A 786 51.35 21.08 -41.21
C CYS A 786 51.40 21.12 -42.75
N ILE A 787 51.58 19.95 -43.39
CA ILE A 787 51.53 19.81 -44.85
C ILE A 787 50.16 20.24 -45.39
N LYS A 788 49.07 19.72 -44.80
CA LYS A 788 47.71 20.08 -45.21
C LYS A 788 47.42 21.57 -45.10
N LEU A 789 47.95 22.24 -44.09
CA LEU A 789 47.81 23.69 -43.94
C LEU A 789 48.61 24.48 -44.97
N GLN A 790 49.82 24.02 -45.31
CA GLN A 790 50.68 24.68 -46.30
C GLN A 790 50.06 24.69 -47.70
N PHE A 791 49.33 23.62 -48.05
CA PHE A 791 48.61 23.52 -49.32
C PHE A 791 47.10 23.84 -49.20
N GLY A 792 46.64 24.24 -48.01
CA GLY A 792 45.25 24.54 -47.71
C GLY A 792 44.90 25.99 -48.05
N GLY A 793 43.67 26.22 -48.51
CA GLY A 793 43.15 27.58 -48.73
C GLY A 793 42.81 28.31 -47.42
N GLU A 794 42.26 29.51 -47.53
CA GLU A 794 41.90 30.37 -46.38
C GLU A 794 40.99 29.67 -45.34
N ALA A 795 40.07 28.80 -45.80
CA ALA A 795 39.20 28.02 -44.92
C ALA A 795 39.99 27.06 -44.00
N ALA A 796 41.03 26.40 -44.53
CA ALA A 796 41.87 25.51 -43.74
C ALA A 796 42.70 26.28 -42.71
N GLN A 797 43.12 27.51 -43.03
CA GLN A 797 43.80 28.39 -42.08
C GLN A 797 42.88 28.91 -40.98
N ALA A 798 41.60 29.17 -41.28
CA ALA A 798 40.61 29.55 -40.28
C ALA A 798 40.30 28.41 -39.29
N GLU A 799 40.14 27.18 -39.79
CA GLU A 799 39.95 25.99 -38.96
C GLU A 799 41.21 25.62 -38.14
N ALA A 800 42.40 25.99 -38.63
CA ALA A 800 43.67 25.69 -37.97
C ALA A 800 43.80 26.30 -36.57
N TRP A 801 43.30 27.53 -36.41
CA TRP A 801 43.40 28.26 -35.15
C TRP A 801 42.70 27.56 -34.00
N ALA A 802 41.61 26.82 -34.27
CA ALA A 802 40.87 26.08 -33.25
C ALA A 802 41.72 24.97 -32.62
N TRP A 803 42.39 24.14 -33.43
CA TRP A 803 43.23 23.06 -32.91
C TRP A 803 44.60 23.57 -32.44
N LEU A 804 45.15 24.64 -33.03
CA LEU A 804 46.38 25.27 -32.54
C LEU A 804 46.20 25.85 -31.13
N ALA A 805 45.07 26.53 -30.87
CA ALA A 805 44.73 27.06 -29.55
C ALA A 805 44.53 25.96 -28.48
N ALA A 806 44.13 24.76 -28.90
CA ALA A 806 43.95 23.63 -28.00
C ALA A 806 45.29 23.01 -27.53
N ASN A 807 46.41 23.36 -28.17
CA ASN A 807 47.75 22.93 -27.76
C ASN A 807 48.49 24.10 -27.09
N GLN A 808 49.14 23.82 -25.95
CA GLN A 808 49.91 24.76 -25.15
C GLN A 808 51.17 25.22 -25.90
N LEU A 809 51.01 26.27 -26.69
CA LEU A 809 52.10 27.15 -27.08
C LEU A 809 52.32 28.14 -25.92
N SER A 810 53.42 27.99 -25.19
CA SER A 810 53.82 28.92 -24.12
C SER A 810 54.12 30.34 -24.61
N SER A 811 54.06 30.61 -25.92
CA SER A 811 54.20 31.95 -26.48
C SER A 811 53.40 32.11 -27.78
N VAL A 812 52.07 32.18 -27.68
CA VAL A 812 51.27 32.75 -28.78
C VAL A 812 51.55 34.26 -28.81
N ILE A 813 52.57 34.65 -29.58
CA ILE A 813 52.75 36.04 -29.96
C ILE A 813 51.93 36.20 -31.24
N THR A 814 50.67 36.61 -31.08
CA THR A 814 49.86 37.12 -32.20
C THR A 814 50.42 38.48 -32.63
N THR A 815 51.58 38.49 -33.30
CA THR A 815 51.89 39.60 -34.19
C THR A 815 50.95 39.51 -35.38
N LYS A 816 50.56 40.65 -35.96
CA LYS A 816 49.67 40.73 -37.14
C LYS A 816 50.25 40.09 -38.42
N GLU A 817 51.38 39.37 -38.31
CA GLU A 817 52.22 38.93 -39.42
C GLU A 817 52.47 37.41 -39.46
N SER A 818 52.09 36.63 -38.43
CA SER A 818 52.26 35.17 -38.45
C SER A 818 51.01 34.46 -38.99
N SER A 819 51.19 33.63 -40.02
CA SER A 819 50.12 32.78 -40.53
C SER A 819 49.91 31.55 -39.62
N ALA A 820 48.73 30.93 -39.66
CA ALA A 820 48.47 29.69 -38.92
C ALA A 820 49.47 28.57 -39.27
N THR A 821 49.97 28.57 -40.51
CA THR A 821 51.01 27.66 -40.99
C THR A 821 52.32 27.83 -40.23
N ASP A 822 52.75 29.07 -40.02
CA ASP A 822 54.02 29.36 -39.34
C ASP A 822 53.98 28.92 -37.88
N GLU A 823 52.85 29.11 -37.21
CA GLU A 823 52.67 28.68 -35.83
C GLU A 823 52.57 27.15 -35.70
N ALA A 824 51.98 26.46 -36.69
CA ALA A 824 51.97 24.99 -36.74
C ALA A 824 53.38 24.40 -36.91
N TRP A 825 54.20 25.00 -37.79
CA TRP A 825 55.60 24.61 -37.96
C TRP A 825 56.44 24.90 -36.71
N ARG A 826 56.17 26.01 -36.03
CA ARG A 826 56.81 26.35 -34.75
C ARG A 826 56.44 25.35 -33.67
N LEU A 827 55.17 24.94 -33.58
CA LEU A 827 54.73 23.90 -32.65
C LEU A 827 55.50 22.59 -32.86
N LEU A 828 55.61 22.12 -34.10
CA LEU A 828 56.38 20.92 -34.46
C LEU A 828 57.86 21.04 -34.04
N SER A 829 58.49 22.20 -34.29
CA SER A 829 59.86 22.50 -33.85
C SER A 829 60.00 22.39 -32.33
N THR A 830 59.09 22.99 -31.56
CA THR A 830 59.15 22.96 -30.09
C THR A 830 58.95 21.55 -29.53
N TYR A 831 58.09 20.73 -30.13
CA TYR A 831 57.88 19.35 -29.69
C TYR A 831 59.09 18.46 -29.97
N LEU A 832 59.74 18.61 -31.14
CA LEU A 832 60.96 17.89 -31.48
C LEU A 832 62.13 18.26 -30.56
N GLU A 833 62.21 19.53 -30.13
CA GLU A 833 63.21 19.97 -29.15
C GLU A 833 62.92 19.44 -27.74
N ARG A 834 61.65 19.42 -27.34
CA ARG A 834 61.20 18.99 -25.99
C ARG A 834 61.34 17.48 -25.79
N TYR A 835 61.10 16.66 -26.82
CA TYR A 835 61.08 15.21 -26.72
C TYR A 835 62.20 14.56 -27.56
N LYS A 836 63.42 14.52 -27.00
CA LYS A 836 64.60 13.89 -27.63
C LYS A 836 64.75 12.42 -27.22
N VAL A 837 65.04 11.54 -28.18
CA VAL A 837 65.30 10.10 -27.98
C VAL A 837 66.67 9.74 -28.56
N GLN A 838 67.33 8.74 -27.99
CA GLN A 838 68.71 8.33 -28.30
C GLN A 838 68.99 8.03 -29.79
N ASN A 839 67.98 7.66 -30.58
CA ASN A 839 68.10 7.40 -32.03
C ASN A 839 67.37 8.42 -32.91
N ASN A 840 66.90 9.54 -32.35
CA ASN A 840 66.20 10.63 -33.06
C ASN A 840 65.11 10.18 -34.06
N LEU A 841 64.43 9.08 -33.71
CA LEU A 841 63.37 8.43 -34.50
C LEU A 841 62.27 9.41 -34.92
N TYR A 842 61.97 10.42 -34.10
CA TYR A 842 60.95 11.41 -34.41
C TYR A 842 61.37 12.38 -35.53
N HIS A 843 62.65 12.76 -35.60
CA HIS A 843 63.15 13.59 -36.69
C HIS A 843 63.13 12.80 -38.01
N HIS A 844 63.60 11.56 -37.99
CA HIS A 844 63.52 10.64 -39.13
C HIS A 844 62.07 10.50 -39.61
N CYS A 845 61.15 10.20 -38.70
CA CYS A 845 59.73 10.00 -38.96
C CYS A 845 59.07 11.22 -39.61
N VAL A 846 59.33 12.43 -39.09
CA VAL A 846 58.82 13.69 -39.67
C VAL A 846 59.42 13.93 -41.05
N ILE A 847 60.74 13.80 -41.22
CA ILE A 847 61.43 14.02 -42.51
C ILE A 847 60.90 13.05 -43.56
N ASN A 848 60.82 11.76 -43.22
CA ASN A 848 60.29 10.73 -44.10
C ASN A 848 58.85 11.06 -44.53
N LYS A 849 58.01 11.56 -43.61
CA LYS A 849 56.65 11.99 -43.93
C LYS A 849 56.61 13.18 -44.87
N LEU A 850 57.44 14.21 -44.65
CA LEU A 850 57.51 15.39 -45.52
C LEU A 850 57.95 15.03 -46.94
N LEU A 851 59.01 14.23 -47.05
CA LEU A 851 59.54 13.79 -48.34
C LEU A 851 58.54 12.90 -49.09
N SER A 852 57.79 12.03 -48.39
CA SER A 852 56.73 11.20 -49.01
C SER A 852 55.60 12.01 -49.64
N HIS A 853 55.40 13.26 -49.20
CA HIS A 853 54.41 14.19 -49.75
C HIS A 853 55.03 15.22 -50.71
N GLY A 854 56.32 15.11 -51.04
CA GLY A 854 57.03 16.01 -51.96
C GLY A 854 57.23 17.43 -51.42
N VAL A 855 57.24 17.61 -50.10
CA VAL A 855 57.41 18.93 -49.46
C VAL A 855 58.89 19.20 -49.20
N PRO A 856 59.44 20.36 -49.62
CA PRO A 856 60.83 20.71 -49.32
C PRO A 856 61.02 20.85 -47.81
N LEU A 857 62.13 20.31 -47.30
CA LEU A 857 62.42 20.30 -45.87
C LEU A 857 62.76 21.71 -45.37
N PRO A 858 62.20 22.18 -44.24
CA PRO A 858 62.57 23.45 -43.65
C PRO A 858 64.04 23.49 -43.20
N ASN A 859 64.72 24.62 -43.42
CA ASN A 859 66.14 24.78 -43.06
C ASN A 859 66.44 24.50 -41.59
N TRP A 860 65.52 24.83 -40.67
CA TRP A 860 65.71 24.54 -39.25
C TRP A 860 65.74 23.04 -38.95
N LEU A 861 64.95 22.23 -39.68
CA LEU A 861 64.86 20.78 -39.52
C LEU A 861 66.08 20.08 -40.14
N ILE A 862 66.52 20.56 -41.31
CA ILE A 862 67.76 20.11 -41.93
C ILE A 862 68.95 20.38 -40.98
N ASN A 863 69.03 21.60 -40.44
CA ASN A 863 70.12 21.99 -39.54
C ASN A 863 70.08 21.25 -38.19
N SER A 864 68.90 20.89 -37.69
CA SER A 864 68.79 20.09 -36.46
C SER A 864 69.20 18.64 -36.70
N TYR A 865 68.80 18.04 -37.82
CA TYR A 865 69.09 16.66 -38.14
C TYR A 865 70.52 16.44 -38.66
N LYS A 866 71.12 17.41 -39.37
CA LYS A 866 72.56 17.40 -39.75
C LYS A 866 73.48 17.24 -38.55
N LYS A 867 73.15 17.85 -37.41
CA LYS A 867 73.92 17.73 -36.15
C LYS A 867 73.80 16.36 -35.50
N VAL A 868 72.82 15.56 -35.92
CA VAL A 868 72.41 14.32 -35.29
C VAL A 868 72.87 13.12 -36.11
N ASP A 869 72.40 13.02 -37.36
CA ASP A 869 72.75 11.93 -38.28
C ASP A 869 72.64 12.40 -39.75
N ALA A 870 73.74 12.93 -40.27
CA ALA A 870 73.82 13.36 -41.66
C ALA A 870 73.87 12.19 -42.65
N ALA A 871 74.31 11.00 -42.21
CA ALA A 871 74.41 9.83 -43.07
C ALA A 871 73.03 9.22 -43.35
N GLU A 872 72.13 9.23 -42.37
CA GLU A 872 70.74 8.82 -42.55
C GLU A 872 69.95 9.82 -43.41
N LEU A 873 70.19 11.13 -43.24
CA LEU A 873 69.60 12.16 -44.10
C LEU A 873 69.96 11.96 -45.58
N LEU A 874 71.22 11.62 -45.86
CA LEU A 874 71.69 11.32 -47.21
C LEU A 874 70.92 10.13 -47.81
N ARG A 875 70.71 9.06 -47.02
CA ARG A 875 69.91 7.90 -47.46
C ARG A 875 68.45 8.27 -47.71
N LEU A 876 67.88 9.14 -46.88
CA LEU A 876 66.51 9.62 -47.09
C LEU A 876 66.39 10.42 -48.39
N TYR A 877 67.30 11.33 -48.69
CA TYR A 877 67.29 12.05 -49.97
C TYR A 877 67.44 11.11 -51.18
N LEU A 878 68.29 10.09 -51.07
CA LEU A 878 68.43 9.05 -52.10
C LEU A 878 67.15 8.24 -52.29
N ASN A 879 66.46 7.86 -51.21
CA ASN A 879 65.21 7.10 -51.29
C ASN A 879 64.07 7.85 -51.98
N TYR A 880 64.13 9.18 -52.03
CA TYR A 880 63.12 10.04 -52.66
C TYR A 880 63.63 10.73 -53.94
N ASP A 881 64.74 10.27 -54.52
CA ASP A 881 65.34 10.78 -55.76
C ASP A 881 65.72 12.27 -55.74
N LEU A 882 65.99 12.85 -54.55
CA LEU A 882 66.43 14.24 -54.40
C LEU A 882 67.96 14.36 -54.57
N LEU A 883 68.41 14.17 -55.81
CA LEU A 883 69.84 14.08 -56.15
C LEU A 883 70.61 15.39 -55.93
N GLU A 884 70.01 16.54 -56.22
CA GLU A 884 70.65 17.87 -56.05
C GLU A 884 70.93 18.16 -54.57
N GLU A 885 69.93 18.03 -53.72
CA GLU A 885 70.05 18.22 -52.26
C GLU A 885 71.01 17.20 -51.61
N ALA A 886 71.04 15.97 -52.12
CA ALA A 886 72.00 14.95 -51.70
C ALA A 886 73.44 15.34 -52.05
N VAL A 887 73.68 15.87 -53.25
CA VAL A 887 75.00 16.36 -53.68
C VAL A 887 75.47 17.53 -52.82
N GLU A 888 74.57 18.46 -52.50
CA GLU A 888 74.87 19.59 -51.62
C GLU A 888 75.19 19.12 -50.20
N LEU A 889 74.40 18.19 -49.64
CA LEU A 889 74.65 17.61 -48.32
C LEU A 889 76.00 16.89 -48.25
N VAL A 890 76.36 16.09 -49.26
CA VAL A 890 77.68 15.42 -49.32
C VAL A 890 78.82 16.43 -49.43
N SER A 891 78.65 17.46 -50.26
CA SER A 891 79.66 18.52 -50.42
C SER A 891 79.90 19.25 -49.10
N GLU A 892 78.84 19.63 -48.40
CA GLU A 892 78.91 20.27 -47.08
C GLU A 892 79.46 19.34 -46.00
N TYR A 893 79.11 18.05 -46.04
CA TYR A 893 79.59 17.07 -45.06
C TYR A 893 81.08 16.81 -45.22
N VAL A 894 81.58 16.70 -46.46
CA VAL A 894 83.01 16.60 -46.75
C VAL A 894 83.75 17.86 -46.28
N ASP A 895 83.22 19.05 -46.58
CA ASP A 895 83.79 20.32 -46.09
C ASP A 895 83.80 20.39 -44.54
N ALA A 896 82.77 19.87 -43.88
CA ALA A 896 82.66 19.80 -42.42
C ALA A 896 83.71 18.86 -41.81
N VAL A 897 83.93 17.68 -42.38
CA VAL A 897 85.00 16.76 -41.95
C VAL A 897 86.38 17.39 -42.16
N LEU A 898 86.55 18.19 -43.22
CA LEU A 898 87.76 18.97 -43.49
C LEU A 898 87.92 20.23 -42.61
N GLY A 899 86.98 20.49 -41.68
CA GLY A 899 87.06 21.56 -40.69
C GLY A 899 86.29 22.85 -41.02
N LYS A 900 85.64 22.93 -42.17
CA LYS A 900 84.80 24.08 -42.53
C LYS A 900 83.36 23.84 -42.07
N GLY A 901 82.90 24.56 -41.05
CA GLY A 901 81.51 24.42 -40.59
C GLY A 901 81.22 23.11 -39.84
N HIS A 902 82.24 22.46 -39.27
CA HIS A 902 82.13 21.19 -38.52
C HIS A 902 81.07 21.21 -37.39
N GLN A 903 80.79 22.39 -36.81
CA GLN A 903 79.76 22.60 -35.79
C GLN A 903 78.32 22.38 -36.32
N TYR A 904 78.08 22.56 -37.62
CA TYR A 904 76.76 22.33 -38.23
C TYR A 904 76.42 20.84 -38.37
N PHE A 905 77.42 19.96 -38.32
CA PHE A 905 77.29 18.51 -38.44
C PHE A 905 77.53 17.75 -37.12
N GLY A 906 77.65 18.47 -36.00
CA GLY A 906 77.88 17.84 -34.69
C GLY A 906 79.27 17.18 -34.55
N ILE A 907 80.23 17.52 -35.42
CA ILE A 907 81.57 16.93 -35.40
C ILE A 907 82.43 17.69 -34.38
N GLU A 908 82.78 17.02 -33.28
CA GLU A 908 83.60 17.60 -32.20
C GLU A 908 85.04 17.88 -32.64
N PHE A 909 85.64 16.96 -33.40
CA PHE A 909 87.00 17.09 -33.89
C PHE A 909 87.05 16.88 -35.40
N PRO A 910 87.38 17.91 -36.20
CA PRO A 910 87.62 17.73 -37.62
C PRO A 910 88.91 16.95 -37.87
N LEU A 911 89.12 16.54 -39.12
CA LEU A 911 90.29 15.76 -39.55
C LEU A 911 91.60 16.44 -39.10
N SER A 912 92.27 15.83 -38.13
CA SER A 912 93.57 16.27 -37.60
C SER A 912 94.41 15.06 -37.19
N ALA A 913 95.73 15.22 -37.14
CA ALA A 913 96.66 14.14 -36.80
C ALA A 913 96.54 13.61 -35.35
N THR A 914 95.72 14.25 -34.51
CA THR A 914 95.53 13.94 -33.08
C THR A 914 94.12 13.50 -32.73
N ALA A 915 93.16 13.64 -33.65
CA ALA A 915 91.75 13.32 -33.41
C ALA A 915 91.39 11.93 -33.98
N PRO A 916 90.34 11.27 -33.45
CA PRO A 916 89.78 10.07 -34.06
C PRO A 916 89.26 10.36 -35.48
N MET A 917 89.39 9.39 -36.39
CA MET A 917 88.92 9.53 -37.78
C MET A 917 87.40 9.50 -37.84
N VAL A 918 86.79 10.53 -38.45
CA VAL A 918 85.36 10.56 -38.81
C VAL A 918 85.18 9.84 -40.14
N TRP A 919 84.33 8.83 -40.17
CA TRP A 919 84.06 8.02 -41.38
C TRP A 919 82.94 8.64 -42.20
N LEU A 920 83.17 8.81 -43.51
CA LEU A 920 82.13 9.17 -44.47
C LEU A 920 81.27 7.93 -44.80
N PRO A 921 79.96 8.10 -45.09
CA PRO A 921 79.08 7.02 -45.51
C PRO A 921 79.32 6.66 -46.98
N TYR A 922 80.47 6.03 -47.25
CA TYR A 922 80.91 5.69 -48.61
C TYR A 922 79.86 4.92 -49.40
N SER A 923 79.15 3.97 -48.78
CA SER A 923 78.10 3.20 -49.46
C SER A 923 76.95 4.07 -50.00
N ALA A 924 76.54 5.11 -49.26
CA ALA A 924 75.49 6.03 -49.71
C ALA A 924 76.02 7.02 -50.75
N ILE A 925 77.29 7.42 -50.64
CA ILE A 925 77.96 8.27 -51.63
C ILE A 925 78.14 7.53 -52.96
N ASP A 926 78.53 6.25 -52.91
CA ASP A 926 78.66 5.40 -54.10
C ASP A 926 77.30 5.19 -54.78
N GLN A 927 76.23 5.00 -54.00
CA GLN A 927 74.85 4.95 -54.51
C GLN A 927 74.42 6.27 -55.16
N LEU A 928 74.78 7.42 -54.59
CA LEU A 928 74.53 8.74 -55.18
C LEU A 928 75.26 8.90 -56.52
N LEU A 929 76.54 8.51 -56.58
CA LEU A 929 77.34 8.56 -57.81
C LEU A 929 76.77 7.62 -58.89
N GLN A 930 76.27 6.45 -58.50
CA GLN A 930 75.58 5.53 -59.40
C GLN A 930 74.27 6.16 -59.95
N ALA A 931 73.41 6.69 -59.07
CA ALA A 931 72.14 7.31 -59.47
C ALA A 931 72.36 8.54 -60.39
N LEU A 932 73.40 9.34 -60.16
CA LEU A 932 73.80 10.44 -61.04
C LEU A 932 74.31 9.95 -62.41
N GLY A 933 74.94 8.77 -62.44
CA GLY A 933 75.49 8.14 -63.64
C GLY A 933 74.46 7.42 -64.54
N GLU A 934 73.31 7.01 -63.99
CA GLU A 934 72.27 6.28 -64.73
C GLU A 934 71.59 7.11 -65.83
N ASN A 935 71.61 8.45 -65.73
CA ASN A 935 71.08 9.39 -66.73
C ASN A 935 72.20 10.20 -67.42
N THR A 936 72.99 9.53 -68.25
CA THR A 936 74.14 10.13 -69.00
C THR A 936 73.76 11.26 -69.98
N ALA A 937 72.47 11.47 -70.26
CA ALA A 937 71.99 12.53 -71.15
C ALA A 937 71.87 13.91 -70.47
N ASN A 938 71.85 13.98 -69.14
CA ASN A 938 71.63 15.23 -68.43
C ASN A 938 72.97 15.90 -68.07
N SER A 939 73.34 16.97 -68.78
CA SER A 939 74.60 17.70 -68.54
C SER A 939 74.72 18.22 -67.10
N HIS A 940 73.58 18.45 -66.44
CA HIS A 940 73.52 18.86 -65.05
C HIS A 940 74.00 17.77 -64.08
N ASN A 941 73.57 16.52 -64.27
CA ASN A 941 73.97 15.39 -63.42
C ASN A 941 75.48 15.11 -63.52
N ILE A 942 76.06 15.29 -64.71
CA ILE A 942 77.50 15.15 -64.93
C ILE A 942 78.27 16.22 -64.15
N ALA A 943 77.82 17.47 -64.20
CA ALA A 943 78.43 18.57 -63.42
C ALA A 943 78.34 18.32 -61.91
N LEU A 944 77.23 17.79 -61.42
CA LEU A 944 77.06 17.43 -60.01
C LEU A 944 77.95 16.24 -59.60
N SER A 945 78.09 15.22 -60.45
CA SER A 945 79.02 14.10 -60.18
C SER A 945 80.48 14.55 -60.14
N GLN A 946 80.89 15.46 -61.03
CA GLN A 946 82.23 16.03 -61.05
C GLN A 946 82.50 16.82 -59.76
N LYS A 947 81.52 17.63 -59.32
CA LYS A 947 81.61 18.38 -58.05
C LYS A 947 81.86 17.48 -56.84
N ILE A 948 81.23 16.31 -56.76
CA ILE A 948 81.46 15.33 -55.68
C ILE A 948 82.85 14.70 -55.81
N LEU A 949 83.24 14.26 -57.01
CA LEU A 949 84.54 13.64 -57.25
C LEU A 949 85.70 14.59 -56.89
N ASP A 950 85.62 15.85 -57.30
CA ASP A 950 86.62 16.88 -56.96
C ASP A 950 86.74 17.07 -55.44
N LYS A 951 85.60 17.05 -54.72
CA LYS A 951 85.56 17.18 -53.25
C LYS A 951 86.12 15.94 -52.54
N LEU A 952 85.84 14.75 -53.06
CA LEU A 952 86.37 13.49 -52.53
C LEU A 952 87.89 13.37 -52.79
N GLU A 953 88.38 13.84 -53.94
CA GLU A 953 89.82 13.92 -54.22
C GLU A 953 90.54 14.88 -53.26
N ASP A 954 89.99 16.08 -53.01
CA ASP A 954 90.53 17.02 -52.01
C ASP A 954 90.52 16.41 -50.60
N TYR A 955 89.47 15.66 -50.26
CA TYR A 955 89.40 14.92 -49.00
C TYR A 955 90.49 13.83 -48.91
N GLN A 956 90.64 12.98 -49.93
CA GLN A 956 91.63 11.91 -49.96
C GLN A 956 93.06 12.44 -49.85
N GLN A 957 93.40 13.52 -50.56
CA GLN A 957 94.72 14.16 -50.46
C GLN A 957 95.02 14.68 -49.05
N LYS A 958 94.01 15.25 -48.37
CA LYS A 958 94.15 15.76 -47.00
C LYS A 958 94.18 14.65 -45.95
N VAL A 959 93.42 13.58 -46.15
CA VAL A 959 93.51 12.36 -45.32
C VAL A 959 94.90 11.76 -45.44
N ASP A 960 95.41 11.54 -46.66
CA ASP A 960 96.75 11.00 -46.90
C ASP A 960 97.82 11.80 -46.15
N LYS A 961 97.76 13.13 -46.23
CA LYS A 961 98.65 14.04 -45.51
C LYS A 961 98.51 13.89 -43.98
N ALA A 962 97.28 13.89 -43.46
CA ALA A 962 97.01 13.74 -42.03
C ALA A 962 97.44 12.36 -41.47
N THR A 963 97.27 11.27 -42.23
CA THR A 963 97.77 9.93 -41.86
C THR A 963 99.28 9.87 -41.84
N ARG A 964 99.98 10.51 -42.80
CA ARG A 964 101.46 10.60 -42.78
C ARG A 964 101.94 11.36 -41.54
N ASP A 965 101.28 12.47 -41.20
CA ASP A 965 101.60 13.26 -40.00
C ASP A 965 101.31 12.51 -38.69
N LEU A 966 100.24 11.68 -38.65
CA LEU A 966 99.92 10.82 -37.51
C LEU A 966 100.93 9.67 -37.35
N LEU A 967 101.35 9.03 -38.45
CA LEU A 967 102.39 7.99 -38.44
C LEU A 967 103.75 8.56 -38.01
N TYR A 968 104.08 9.77 -38.44
CA TYR A 968 105.30 10.47 -38.01
C TYR A 968 105.27 10.77 -36.50
N ARG A 969 104.12 11.19 -35.95
CA ARG A 969 103.95 11.46 -34.50
C ARG A 969 103.87 10.20 -33.63
N ARG A 970 103.50 9.03 -34.17
CA ARG A 970 103.49 7.74 -33.45
C ARG A 970 104.85 7.05 -33.37
N ASN A 971 105.75 7.40 -34.28
CA ASN A 971 107.13 6.86 -34.35
C ASN A 971 108.17 7.74 -33.61
N LEU A 972 107.72 8.86 -33.03
CA LEU A 972 108.40 9.70 -32.03
C LEU A 972 107.84 9.37 -30.64
#